data_AF-A0AAN8S929-F1
#
_entry.id   AF-A0AAN8S929-F1
#
_cell.length_a   1.000
_cell.length_b   1.000
_cell.length_c   1.000
_cell.angle_alpha   90.00
_cell.angle_beta   90.00
_cell.angle_gamma   90.00
#
_symmetry.space_group_name_H-M   'P 1'
#
loop_
_entity.id
_entity.type
_entity.pdbx_description
1 polymer ?
#
loop_
_entity_poly.entity_id
_entity_poly.type
_entity_poly.pdbx_seq_one_letter_code
_entity_poly.pdbx_strand_id
1 'polypeptide(L)'
;MLKVVGASWMKIRMSTWIIGIVLVLGIIVVILGQMGQLEEDGNYSATAYWNEETGFEIRFWGQGLDIENVPTGVARVYFQPHIDTTGWAIIDIETQSNYPDWVQAYAAGMLEGSLSWQLIYWQWKNTVQDICVNQKLFCNYIKTYLEENLKSIKNSYENRDDPYWHQVYLFYMQLEGMKQGFEHGVKRSRQSIEELQFVDFLWMNAASDVMDLEYKFYDSKPYAVGFNYSGSMLLKKLRSFRSVNGYTNDNSKGQQILPEIQHPHHIEEDKRSFTDCGVNLGSTLVKLLPDEGQLFVGHNTAGPYVSMLRMLKTYHFRFHWSATNFWTVENKLTFSSYPGAIHSMDDFYVISMSEQQPRMIVAGTPITVFTRTLWKLVSPRDQVLSGVRTIVASRLSTNGSAWVKYLSRYNSGTGNKQWIVVDVDRFRNVSRTKEHNIGNGIKDVLWVAEQIPGHIVMEDQTKLLRTKTYWASYGLPFYKNISDLSGVNEIRKIFGDAFSYENSPLAKIYRRDHEKAQDLNTMMNLMRSNSYKKDPFSLGNPGCAIGARGDIPTEVSHSFPVGVIDSKVFSVVSSNRTNTTSGAHWEFLAVAGPTHSFYHYNTTENENLDVEVESGNATVRPEDETDDDFLKPFNWAKSVFAGFPHNGHPDVWDFDSVSLPL
;
A
#
# COMPACT_ATOMS: atom_id res chain seq x y z
N MET A 1 86.70 -26.15 -17.11
CA MET A 1 86.60 -24.73 -16.70
C MET A 1 85.14 -24.32 -16.78
N LEU A 2 84.46 -24.18 -15.64
CA LEU A 2 83.10 -23.64 -15.56
C LEU A 2 83.18 -22.11 -15.45
N LYS A 3 82.75 -21.40 -16.49
CA LYS A 3 82.58 -19.93 -16.46
C LYS A 3 81.26 -19.62 -15.76
N VAL A 4 81.34 -19.24 -14.48
CA VAL A 4 80.20 -18.64 -13.77
C VAL A 4 80.05 -17.21 -14.28
N VAL A 5 78.99 -16.96 -15.05
CA VAL A 5 78.65 -15.60 -15.51
C VAL A 5 77.91 -14.92 -14.35
N GLY A 6 78.64 -14.12 -13.57
CA GLY A 6 78.04 -13.29 -12.53
C GLY A 6 77.10 -12.26 -13.16
N ALA A 7 75.81 -12.32 -12.81
CA ALA A 7 74.87 -11.28 -13.18
C ALA A 7 75.36 -9.94 -12.61
N SER A 8 75.38 -8.89 -13.44
CA SER A 8 75.83 -7.55 -13.05
C SER A 8 75.09 -7.10 -11.79
N TRP A 9 75.84 -6.83 -10.71
CA TRP A 9 75.32 -6.39 -9.42
C TRP A 9 74.39 -5.17 -9.54
N MET A 10 74.66 -4.30 -10.52
CA MET A 10 73.83 -3.13 -10.81
C MET A 10 72.44 -3.52 -11.36
N LYS A 11 72.34 -4.58 -12.17
CA LYS A 11 71.07 -5.10 -12.69
C LYS A 11 70.24 -5.75 -11.59
N ILE A 12 70.88 -6.46 -10.66
CA ILE A 12 70.20 -7.03 -9.48
C ILE A 12 69.59 -5.91 -8.65
N ARG A 13 70.37 -4.86 -8.36
CA ARG A 13 69.90 -3.72 -7.57
C ARG A 13 68.73 -3.00 -8.22
N MET A 14 68.81 -2.70 -9.52
CA MET A 14 67.68 -2.10 -10.26
C MET A 14 66.44 -2.98 -10.24
N SER A 15 66.58 -4.29 -10.40
CA SER A 15 65.45 -5.21 -10.34
C SER A 15 64.80 -5.23 -8.94
N THR A 16 65.59 -5.15 -7.86
CA THR A 16 65.05 -5.07 -6.50
C THR A 16 64.30 -3.76 -6.25
N TRP A 17 64.80 -2.63 -6.77
CA TRP A 17 64.10 -1.34 -6.67
C TRP A 17 62.77 -1.36 -7.42
N ILE A 18 62.73 -1.93 -8.63
CA ILE A 18 61.49 -2.06 -9.41
C ILE A 18 60.47 -2.92 -8.67
N ILE A 19 60.88 -4.07 -8.13
CA ILE A 19 59.99 -4.95 -7.36
C ILE A 19 59.47 -4.23 -6.11
N GLY A 20 60.34 -3.50 -5.39
CA GLY A 20 59.94 -2.72 -4.22
C GLY A 20 58.92 -1.63 -4.57
N ILE A 21 59.12 -0.90 -5.67
CA ILE A 21 58.17 0.13 -6.14
C ILE A 21 56.83 -0.50 -6.53
N VAL A 22 56.83 -1.63 -7.25
CA VAL A 22 55.58 -2.33 -7.63
C VAL A 22 54.83 -2.83 -6.39
N LEU A 23 55.54 -3.34 -5.38
CA LEU A 23 54.95 -3.76 -4.11
C LEU A 23 54.33 -2.59 -3.35
N VAL A 24 55.03 -1.46 -3.27
CA VAL A 24 54.52 -0.24 -2.62
C VAL A 24 53.31 0.31 -3.38
N LEU A 25 53.34 0.34 -4.71
CA LEU A 25 52.18 0.74 -5.52
C LEU A 25 51.00 -0.22 -5.32
N GLY A 26 51.24 -1.53 -5.23
CA GLY A 26 50.21 -2.52 -4.92
C GLY A 26 49.58 -2.29 -3.55
N ILE A 27 50.40 -2.02 -2.52
CA ILE A 27 49.93 -1.71 -1.16
C ILE A 27 49.14 -0.39 -1.15
N ILE A 28 49.62 0.65 -1.85
CA ILE A 28 48.91 1.93 -1.96
C ILE A 28 47.56 1.75 -2.66
N VAL A 29 47.48 0.94 -3.71
CA VAL A 29 46.21 0.63 -4.39
C VAL A 29 45.24 -0.11 -3.47
N VAL A 30 45.73 -1.05 -2.65
CA VAL A 30 44.89 -1.74 -1.64
C VAL A 30 44.41 -0.77 -0.56
N ILE A 31 45.30 0.08 -0.03
CA ILE A 31 44.96 1.07 1.01
C ILE A 31 43.97 2.11 0.45
N LEU A 32 44.25 2.69 -0.73
CA LEU A 32 43.34 3.65 -1.37
C LEU A 32 42.01 3.00 -1.77
N GLY A 33 42.03 1.72 -2.16
CA GLY A 33 40.81 0.94 -2.42
C GLY A 33 39.98 0.68 -1.17
N GLN A 34 40.60 0.60 0.01
CA GLN A 34 39.91 0.47 1.30
C GLN A 34 39.46 1.82 1.88
N MET A 35 40.20 2.90 1.64
CA MET A 35 39.86 4.26 2.11
C MET A 35 38.64 4.88 1.38
N GLY A 36 38.19 4.27 0.28
CA GLY A 36 37.04 4.72 -0.51
C GLY A 36 35.79 3.85 -0.39
N GLN A 37 35.75 2.86 0.50
CA GLN A 37 34.49 2.17 0.80
C GLN A 37 33.62 3.10 1.64
N LEU A 38 32.72 3.81 0.96
CA LEU A 38 31.53 4.39 1.59
C LEU A 38 30.91 3.31 2.48
N GLU A 39 30.56 3.68 3.70
CA GLU A 39 29.88 2.81 4.68
C GLU A 39 28.70 2.12 3.98
N GLU A 40 28.61 0.79 4.10
CA GLU A 40 27.58 0.03 3.40
C GLU A 40 26.21 0.31 4.03
N ASP A 41 25.50 1.32 3.54
CA ASP A 41 24.18 1.74 4.05
C ASP A 41 23.03 0.83 3.61
N GLY A 42 23.28 -0.09 2.67
CA GLY A 42 22.26 -1.00 2.13
C GLY A 42 21.28 -0.35 1.16
N ASN A 43 21.51 0.90 0.76
CA ASN A 43 20.68 1.66 -0.17
C ASN A 43 21.23 1.58 -1.60
N TYR A 44 20.35 1.69 -2.59
CA TYR A 44 20.72 1.52 -3.99
C TYR A 44 20.25 2.68 -4.83
N SER A 45 21.15 3.19 -5.67
CA SER A 45 20.85 4.22 -6.65
C SER A 45 21.16 3.75 -8.07
N ALA A 46 20.34 4.18 -9.02
CA ALA A 46 20.55 3.88 -10.44
C ALA A 46 19.97 4.97 -11.34
N THR A 47 20.48 5.03 -12.57
CA THR A 47 19.99 5.90 -13.64
C THR A 47 19.71 5.06 -14.87
N ALA A 48 18.56 5.31 -15.51
CA ALA A 48 18.25 4.80 -16.82
C ALA A 48 18.59 5.85 -17.88
N TYR A 49 19.39 5.42 -18.86
CA TYR A 49 19.69 6.18 -20.06
C TYR A 49 18.93 5.58 -21.24
N TRP A 50 18.66 6.42 -22.24
CA TRP A 50 18.01 5.99 -23.47
C TRP A 50 18.62 6.70 -24.67
N ASN A 51 18.77 5.94 -25.75
CA ASN A 51 19.16 6.41 -27.06
C ASN A 51 18.32 5.67 -28.11
N GLU A 52 17.93 6.37 -29.19
CA GLU A 52 17.09 5.79 -30.24
C GLU A 52 17.71 4.56 -30.92
N GLU A 53 19.03 4.51 -31.06
CA GLU A 53 19.76 3.43 -31.73
C GLU A 53 20.07 2.26 -30.79
N THR A 54 20.48 2.54 -29.55
CA THR A 54 20.95 1.50 -28.61
C THR A 54 19.91 1.06 -27.58
N GLY A 55 18.78 1.75 -27.48
CA GLY A 55 17.72 1.48 -26.51
C GLY A 55 18.10 1.91 -25.09
N PHE A 56 17.59 1.18 -24.10
CA PHE A 56 17.76 1.50 -22.68
C PHE A 56 19.01 0.87 -22.07
N GLU A 57 19.71 1.63 -21.22
CA GLU A 57 20.84 1.18 -20.40
C GLU A 57 20.61 1.59 -18.95
N ILE A 58 20.81 0.68 -17.99
CA ILE A 58 20.80 1.01 -16.55
C ILE A 58 22.24 1.11 -16.06
N ARG A 59 22.57 2.22 -15.39
CA ARG A 59 23.82 2.38 -14.63
C ARG A 59 23.52 2.43 -13.15
N PHE A 60 24.24 1.63 -12.38
CA PHE A 60 24.13 1.57 -10.92
C PHE A 60 25.25 2.39 -10.31
N TRP A 61 24.93 3.27 -9.35
CA TRP A 61 25.87 4.23 -8.78
C TRP A 61 26.39 3.86 -7.39
N GLY A 62 25.88 2.77 -6.81
CA GLY A 62 26.28 2.31 -5.48
C GLY A 62 25.42 2.89 -4.34
N GLN A 63 26.02 2.92 -3.15
CA GLN A 63 25.42 3.24 -1.85
C GLN A 63 25.77 4.68 -1.41
N GLY A 64 24.99 5.30 -0.52
CA GLY A 64 25.30 6.61 0.06
C GLY A 64 25.10 7.84 -0.82
N LEU A 65 24.33 7.75 -1.91
CA LEU A 65 23.95 8.89 -2.75
C LEU A 65 22.47 9.22 -2.56
N ASP A 66 22.19 10.42 -2.05
CA ASP A 66 20.85 11.01 -2.12
C ASP A 66 20.42 11.17 -3.58
N ILE A 67 19.10 11.08 -3.83
CA ILE A 67 18.55 11.14 -5.19
C ILE A 67 19.00 12.40 -5.95
N GLU A 68 19.19 13.53 -5.25
CA GLU A 68 19.67 14.79 -5.81
C GLU A 68 21.04 14.66 -6.47
N ASN A 69 21.91 13.81 -5.92
CA ASN A 69 23.27 13.56 -6.38
C ASN A 69 23.36 12.46 -7.44
N VAL A 70 22.26 11.72 -7.68
CA VAL A 70 22.21 10.68 -8.71
C VAL A 70 22.04 11.34 -10.09
N PRO A 71 22.87 11.00 -11.10
CA PRO A 71 22.71 11.54 -12.45
C PRO A 71 21.30 11.36 -13.00
N THR A 72 20.76 12.39 -13.65
CA THR A 72 19.34 12.44 -14.03
C THR A 72 18.96 11.44 -15.12
N GLY A 73 19.75 11.35 -16.20
CA GLY A 73 19.44 10.51 -17.36
C GLY A 73 18.01 10.75 -17.88
N VAL A 74 17.34 9.69 -18.33
CA VAL A 74 15.89 9.71 -18.56
C VAL A 74 15.14 9.68 -17.24
N ALA A 75 15.60 8.79 -16.36
CA ALA A 75 15.05 8.58 -15.04
C ALA A 75 16.17 8.19 -14.08
N ARG A 76 16.03 8.59 -12.81
CA ARG A 76 16.89 8.19 -11.70
C ARG A 76 16.05 7.62 -10.57
N VAL A 77 16.66 6.76 -9.78
CA VAL A 77 16.01 6.07 -8.67
C VAL A 77 16.92 6.01 -7.45
N TYR A 78 16.30 6.12 -6.28
CA TYR A 78 16.87 5.80 -4.98
C TYR A 78 15.97 4.78 -4.28
N PHE A 79 16.57 3.71 -3.75
CA PHE A 79 15.85 2.55 -3.21
C PHE A 79 16.46 2.07 -1.89
N GLN A 80 15.61 1.95 -0.86
CA GLN A 80 15.95 1.46 0.48
C GLN A 80 15.16 0.16 0.76
N PRO A 81 15.78 -1.03 0.77
CA PRO A 81 15.08 -2.30 1.00
C PRO A 81 14.91 -2.65 2.49
N HIS A 82 14.62 -1.67 3.35
CA HIS A 82 14.63 -1.80 4.82
C HIS A 82 13.37 -2.48 5.41
N ILE A 83 12.86 -3.55 4.78
CA ILE A 83 11.67 -4.29 5.25
C ILE A 83 11.92 -4.92 6.62
N ASP A 84 13.11 -5.48 6.86
CA ASP A 84 13.40 -6.21 8.10
C ASP A 84 13.55 -5.29 9.33
N THR A 85 13.82 -4.00 9.12
CA THR A 85 14.04 -3.02 10.21
C THR A 85 12.88 -2.07 10.41
N THR A 86 12.14 -1.73 9.35
CA THR A 86 11.04 -0.74 9.42
C THR A 86 9.69 -1.30 8.96
N GLY A 87 9.67 -2.51 8.39
CA GLY A 87 8.50 -3.08 7.71
C GLY A 87 8.20 -2.43 6.35
N TRP A 88 8.98 -1.44 5.91
CA TRP A 88 8.82 -0.75 4.62
C TRP A 88 10.10 -0.83 3.79
N ALA A 89 9.96 -1.11 2.50
CA ALA A 89 10.93 -0.63 1.53
C ALA A 89 10.52 0.77 1.05
N ILE A 90 11.48 1.61 0.67
CA ILE A 90 11.23 2.97 0.18
C ILE A 90 11.83 3.10 -1.21
N ILE A 91 11.10 3.69 -2.16
CA ILE A 91 11.62 3.98 -3.49
C ILE A 91 11.20 5.38 -3.95
N ASP A 92 12.17 6.15 -4.43
CA ASP A 92 11.95 7.46 -5.04
C ASP A 92 12.44 7.42 -6.49
N ILE A 93 11.58 7.81 -7.44
CA ILE A 93 11.87 7.80 -8.87
C ILE A 93 11.51 9.16 -9.47
N GLU A 94 12.47 9.74 -10.17
CA GLU A 94 12.31 10.99 -10.90
C GLU A 94 12.58 10.78 -12.40
N THR A 95 11.75 11.39 -13.26
CA THR A 95 11.96 11.41 -14.71
C THR A 95 12.23 12.83 -15.23
N GLN A 96 12.76 12.94 -16.45
CA GLN A 96 13.09 14.22 -17.07
C GLN A 96 12.17 14.53 -18.27
N SER A 97 11.62 15.75 -18.33
CA SER A 97 10.62 16.18 -19.33
C SER A 97 11.15 16.28 -20.76
N ASN A 98 12.46 16.34 -20.94
CA ASN A 98 13.10 16.46 -22.26
C ASN A 98 13.08 15.15 -23.07
N TYR A 99 12.59 14.04 -22.48
CA TYR A 99 12.41 12.76 -23.17
C TYR A 99 10.94 12.51 -23.50
N PRO A 100 10.61 11.72 -24.54
CA PRO A 100 9.24 11.32 -24.81
C PRO A 100 8.63 10.61 -23.59
N ASP A 101 7.36 10.91 -23.27
CA ASP A 101 6.73 10.39 -22.04
C ASP A 101 6.72 8.87 -21.93
N TRP A 102 6.58 8.16 -23.06
CA TRP A 102 6.62 6.69 -23.06
C TRP A 102 8.00 6.17 -22.66
N VAL A 103 9.08 6.87 -23.04
CA VAL A 103 10.46 6.56 -22.66
C VAL A 103 10.64 6.80 -21.17
N GLN A 104 10.13 7.92 -20.66
CA GLN A 104 10.14 8.25 -19.23
C GLN A 104 9.40 7.18 -18.41
N ALA A 105 8.17 6.83 -18.79
CA ALA A 105 7.35 5.84 -18.11
C ALA A 105 8.01 4.46 -18.11
N TYR A 106 8.49 4.02 -19.27
CA TYR A 106 9.18 2.73 -19.41
C TYR A 106 10.47 2.68 -18.58
N ALA A 107 11.29 3.74 -18.61
CA ALA A 107 12.50 3.84 -17.81
C ALA A 107 12.22 3.78 -16.30
N ALA A 108 11.21 4.51 -15.82
CA ALA A 108 10.80 4.50 -14.42
C ALA A 108 10.39 3.08 -13.97
N GLY A 109 9.56 2.40 -14.76
CA GLY A 109 9.19 1.00 -14.51
C GLY A 109 10.40 0.09 -14.50
N MET A 110 11.30 0.22 -15.47
CA MET A 110 12.50 -0.61 -15.62
C MET A 110 13.47 -0.47 -14.44
N LEU A 111 13.65 0.76 -13.92
CA LEU A 111 14.43 1.01 -12.71
C LEU A 111 13.82 0.34 -11.48
N GLU A 112 12.52 0.54 -11.25
CA GLU A 112 11.82 -0.09 -10.13
C GLU A 112 11.89 -1.61 -10.19
N GLY A 113 11.56 -2.18 -11.36
CA GLY A 113 11.58 -3.63 -11.57
C GLY A 113 12.97 -4.23 -11.34
N SER A 114 14.04 -3.54 -11.75
CA SER A 114 15.42 -4.02 -11.64
C SER A 114 15.99 -3.98 -10.23
N LEU A 115 15.65 -2.94 -9.47
CA LEU A 115 16.12 -2.80 -8.08
C LEU A 115 15.28 -3.63 -7.10
N SER A 116 13.98 -3.74 -7.32
CA SER A 116 13.05 -4.43 -6.42
C SER A 116 12.67 -5.85 -6.88
N TRP A 117 13.37 -6.42 -7.88
CA TRP A 117 13.00 -7.70 -8.52
C TRP A 117 12.72 -8.84 -7.52
N GLN A 118 13.52 -8.93 -6.45
CA GLN A 118 13.37 -9.98 -5.44
C GLN A 118 12.08 -9.81 -4.62
N LEU A 119 11.78 -8.57 -4.22
CA LEU A 119 10.55 -8.23 -3.53
C LEU A 119 9.32 -8.46 -4.41
N ILE A 120 9.40 -8.14 -5.72
CA ILE A 120 8.35 -8.42 -6.70
C ILE A 120 8.08 -9.93 -6.77
N TYR A 121 9.14 -10.74 -6.86
CA TYR A 121 9.00 -12.18 -6.92
C TYR A 121 8.34 -12.75 -5.67
N TRP A 122 8.77 -12.33 -4.49
CA TRP A 122 8.19 -12.76 -3.23
C TRP A 122 6.74 -12.31 -3.05
N GLN A 123 6.40 -11.08 -3.44
CA GLN A 123 5.02 -10.60 -3.41
C GLN A 123 4.12 -11.43 -4.32
N TRP A 124 4.58 -11.75 -5.53
CA TRP A 124 3.86 -12.64 -6.44
C TRP A 124 3.68 -14.05 -5.88
N LYS A 125 4.72 -14.63 -5.25
CA LYS A 125 4.63 -15.93 -4.57
C LYS A 125 3.58 -15.92 -3.46
N ASN A 126 3.61 -14.89 -2.62
CA ASN A 126 2.73 -14.79 -1.45
C ASN A 126 1.27 -14.51 -1.82
N THR A 127 1.02 -13.75 -2.89
CA THR A 127 -0.33 -13.22 -3.18
C THR A 127 -0.98 -13.78 -4.44
N VAL A 128 -0.22 -14.25 -5.44
CA VAL A 128 -0.78 -14.72 -6.72
C VAL A 128 -0.56 -16.22 -6.88
N GLN A 129 0.69 -16.68 -6.80
CA GLN A 129 1.04 -18.07 -7.11
C GLN A 129 0.29 -19.05 -6.21
N ASP A 130 0.34 -18.81 -4.89
CA ASP A 130 -0.25 -19.70 -3.90
C ASP A 130 -1.77 -19.85 -4.07
N ILE A 131 -2.48 -18.80 -4.48
CA ILE A 131 -3.92 -18.85 -4.77
C ILE A 131 -4.18 -19.82 -5.94
N CYS A 132 -3.34 -19.78 -6.97
CA CYS A 132 -3.54 -20.53 -8.20
C CYS A 132 -3.20 -22.02 -8.12
N VAL A 133 -2.52 -22.47 -7.06
CA VAL A 133 -2.26 -23.90 -6.84
C VAL A 133 -3.56 -24.71 -6.80
N ASN A 134 -4.56 -24.22 -6.06
CA ASN A 134 -5.82 -24.94 -5.84
C ASN A 134 -7.01 -24.37 -6.63
N GLN A 135 -6.84 -23.22 -7.30
CA GLN A 135 -7.95 -22.45 -7.88
C GLN A 135 -7.75 -22.13 -9.37
N LYS A 136 -7.28 -23.12 -10.13
CA LYS A 136 -6.94 -22.99 -11.55
C LYS A 136 -8.06 -22.36 -12.40
N LEU A 137 -9.32 -22.75 -12.19
CA LEU A 137 -10.44 -22.19 -12.95
C LEU A 137 -10.64 -20.69 -12.70
N PHE A 138 -10.50 -20.25 -11.45
CA PHE A 138 -10.58 -18.84 -11.11
C PHE A 138 -9.38 -18.08 -11.65
N CYS A 139 -8.17 -18.62 -11.50
CA CYS A 139 -6.97 -17.97 -12.03
C CYS A 139 -7.01 -17.81 -13.55
N ASN A 140 -7.48 -18.82 -14.28
CA ASN A 140 -7.68 -18.69 -15.72
C ASN A 140 -8.72 -17.62 -16.05
N TYR A 141 -9.83 -17.56 -15.31
CA TYR A 141 -10.83 -16.50 -15.47
C TYR A 141 -10.24 -15.09 -15.28
N ILE A 142 -9.48 -14.87 -14.20
CA ILE A 142 -8.83 -13.58 -13.93
C ILE A 142 -7.81 -13.24 -15.01
N LYS A 143 -6.92 -14.17 -15.37
CA LYS A 143 -5.90 -13.95 -16.42
C LYS A 143 -6.57 -13.57 -17.74
N THR A 144 -7.59 -14.32 -18.18
CA THR A 144 -8.36 -13.99 -19.39
C THR A 144 -9.05 -12.63 -19.28
N TYR A 145 -9.69 -12.31 -18.15
CA TYR A 145 -10.34 -11.02 -17.96
C TYR A 145 -9.35 -9.84 -18.08
N LEU A 146 -8.18 -9.96 -17.45
CA LEU A 146 -7.14 -8.92 -17.49
C LEU A 146 -6.54 -8.75 -18.89
N GLU A 147 -6.30 -9.84 -19.61
CA GLU A 147 -5.80 -9.81 -20.99
C GLU A 147 -6.82 -9.21 -21.96
N GLU A 148 -8.10 -9.59 -21.84
CA GLU A 148 -9.18 -9.00 -22.63
C GLU A 148 -9.35 -7.51 -22.32
N ASN A 149 -9.20 -7.12 -21.05
CA ASN A 149 -9.25 -5.71 -20.66
C ASN A 149 -8.10 -4.92 -21.27
N LEU A 150 -6.87 -5.39 -21.12
CA LEU A 150 -5.72 -4.76 -21.75
C LEU A 150 -5.89 -4.64 -23.27
N LYS A 151 -6.40 -5.68 -23.93
CA LYS A 151 -6.68 -5.64 -25.37
C LYS A 151 -7.71 -4.56 -25.72
N SER A 152 -8.78 -4.43 -24.93
CA SER A 152 -9.77 -3.37 -25.10
C SER A 152 -9.15 -1.98 -24.92
N ILE A 153 -8.28 -1.81 -23.92
CA ILE A 153 -7.60 -0.54 -23.64
C ILE A 153 -6.66 -0.15 -24.78
N LYS A 154 -5.91 -1.11 -25.35
CA LYS A 154 -4.98 -0.88 -26.46
C LYS A 154 -5.67 -0.28 -27.70
N ASN A 155 -6.95 -0.56 -27.92
CA ASN A 155 -7.74 0.08 -28.99
C ASN A 155 -7.90 1.60 -28.81
N SER A 156 -7.69 2.12 -27.60
CA SER A 156 -7.80 3.56 -27.29
C SER A 156 -6.47 4.31 -27.39
N TYR A 157 -5.36 3.63 -27.72
CA TYR A 157 -4.02 4.25 -27.80
C TYR A 157 -3.85 5.24 -28.96
N GLU A 158 -4.76 5.22 -29.94
CA GLU A 158 -4.77 6.23 -31.00
C GLU A 158 -5.32 7.57 -30.49
N ASN A 159 -6.12 7.57 -29.43
CA ASN A 159 -6.78 8.76 -28.87
C ASN A 159 -5.92 9.50 -27.82
N ARG A 160 -4.59 9.46 -27.94
CA ARG A 160 -3.67 10.07 -26.94
C ARG A 160 -3.65 11.60 -26.94
N ASP A 161 -4.39 12.24 -27.84
CA ASP A 161 -4.73 13.66 -27.72
C ASP A 161 -5.67 13.93 -26.54
N ASP A 162 -6.51 12.95 -26.15
CA ASP A 162 -7.24 12.99 -24.87
C ASP A 162 -6.25 12.78 -23.72
N PRO A 163 -6.11 13.74 -22.79
CA PRO A 163 -5.22 13.63 -21.64
C PRO A 163 -5.44 12.34 -20.84
N TYR A 164 -6.69 11.89 -20.74
CA TYR A 164 -7.02 10.68 -20.01
C TYR A 164 -6.39 9.44 -20.66
N TRP A 165 -6.55 9.27 -21.97
CA TRP A 165 -6.02 8.12 -22.68
C TRP A 165 -4.51 8.15 -22.82
N HIS A 166 -3.91 9.35 -22.87
CA HIS A 166 -2.46 9.50 -22.74
C HIS A 166 -1.94 8.95 -21.41
N GLN A 167 -2.54 9.37 -20.28
CA GLN A 167 -2.12 8.90 -18.97
C GLN A 167 -2.38 7.39 -18.75
N VAL A 168 -3.48 6.85 -19.31
CA VAL A 168 -3.73 5.39 -19.33
C VAL A 168 -2.62 4.67 -20.09
N TYR A 169 -2.26 5.16 -21.28
CA TYR A 169 -1.16 4.58 -22.06
C TYR A 169 0.16 4.57 -21.27
N LEU A 170 0.51 5.68 -20.62
CA LEU A 170 1.74 5.78 -19.82
C LEU A 170 1.76 4.84 -18.62
N PHE A 171 0.61 4.56 -17.98
CA PHE A 171 0.52 3.54 -16.93
C PHE A 171 0.97 2.17 -17.45
N TYR A 172 0.48 1.75 -18.62
CA TYR A 172 0.86 0.45 -19.17
C TYR A 172 2.29 0.42 -19.71
N MET A 173 2.82 1.55 -20.24
CA MET A 173 4.23 1.65 -20.60
C MET A 173 5.15 1.50 -19.39
N GLN A 174 4.78 2.08 -18.25
CA GLN A 174 5.48 1.90 -16.98
C GLN A 174 5.45 0.43 -16.53
N LEU A 175 4.30 -0.23 -16.66
CA LEU A 175 4.17 -1.65 -16.28
C LEU A 175 4.97 -2.59 -17.21
N GLU A 176 5.00 -2.30 -18.52
CA GLU A 176 5.86 -3.03 -19.47
C GLU A 176 7.35 -2.83 -19.12
N GLY A 177 7.75 -1.60 -18.78
CA GLY A 177 9.07 -1.29 -18.26
C GLY A 177 9.39 -2.08 -16.99
N MET A 178 8.43 -2.19 -16.06
CA MET A 178 8.58 -2.96 -14.82
C MET A 178 8.86 -4.44 -15.05
N LYS A 179 8.15 -5.09 -15.99
CA LYS A 179 8.46 -6.47 -16.38
C LYS A 179 9.89 -6.58 -16.93
N GLN A 180 10.29 -5.66 -17.80
CA GLN A 180 11.64 -5.67 -18.37
C GLN A 180 12.72 -5.46 -17.30
N GLY A 181 12.46 -4.54 -16.36
CA GLY A 181 13.30 -4.29 -15.19
C GLY A 181 13.45 -5.53 -14.32
N PHE A 182 12.34 -6.20 -14.02
CA PHE A 182 12.33 -7.44 -13.25
C PHE A 182 13.23 -8.51 -13.89
N GLU A 183 13.06 -8.78 -15.20
CA GLU A 183 13.90 -9.74 -15.93
C GLU A 183 15.39 -9.34 -15.91
N HIS A 184 15.68 -8.04 -16.04
CA HIS A 184 17.03 -7.52 -15.92
C HIS A 184 17.61 -7.78 -14.53
N GLY A 185 16.84 -7.51 -13.47
CA GLY A 185 17.23 -7.75 -12.08
C GLY A 185 17.53 -9.23 -11.79
N VAL A 186 16.66 -10.13 -12.27
CA VAL A 186 16.85 -11.59 -12.18
C VAL A 186 18.12 -12.04 -12.91
N LYS A 187 18.33 -11.57 -14.14
CA LYS A 187 19.54 -11.89 -14.91
C LYS A 187 20.80 -11.40 -14.20
N ARG A 188 20.75 -10.21 -13.61
CA ARG A 188 21.85 -9.60 -12.85
C ARG A 188 22.16 -10.39 -11.56
N SER A 189 21.15 -10.90 -10.87
CA SER A 189 21.32 -11.71 -9.66
C SER A 189 21.86 -13.12 -9.92
N ARG A 190 21.84 -13.57 -11.19
CA ARG A 190 22.23 -14.93 -11.63
C ARG A 190 21.40 -16.04 -11.00
N GLN A 191 20.25 -15.70 -10.41
CA GLN A 191 19.33 -16.69 -9.88
C GLN A 191 18.46 -17.26 -11.01
N SER A 192 18.18 -18.55 -10.93
CA SER A 192 17.17 -19.19 -11.77
C SER A 192 15.87 -19.27 -11.00
N ILE A 193 14.90 -18.45 -11.40
CA ILE A 193 13.56 -18.42 -10.82
C ILE A 193 12.52 -18.65 -11.91
N GLU A 194 11.29 -18.92 -11.47
CA GLU A 194 10.13 -19.03 -12.36
C GLU A 194 9.89 -17.72 -13.12
N GLU A 195 9.67 -17.83 -14.43
CA GLU A 195 9.42 -16.67 -15.30
C GLU A 195 8.00 -16.13 -15.09
N LEU A 196 7.89 -14.84 -14.76
CA LEU A 196 6.61 -14.15 -14.62
C LEU A 196 6.15 -13.63 -15.99
N GLN A 197 4.91 -13.94 -16.34
CA GLN A 197 4.28 -13.44 -17.56
C GLN A 197 3.74 -12.04 -17.34
N PHE A 198 3.50 -11.26 -18.41
CA PHE A 198 2.99 -9.90 -18.27
C PHE A 198 1.62 -9.84 -17.55
N VAL A 199 0.79 -10.87 -17.72
CA VAL A 199 -0.48 -10.99 -17.00
C VAL A 199 -0.32 -11.12 -15.49
N ASP A 200 0.81 -11.62 -14.99
CA ASP A 200 1.09 -11.67 -13.56
C ASP A 200 1.34 -10.26 -13.00
N PHE A 201 1.98 -9.37 -13.78
CA PHE A 201 2.12 -7.95 -13.45
C PHE A 201 0.77 -7.20 -13.53
N LEU A 202 -0.08 -7.54 -14.51
CA LEU A 202 -1.46 -7.03 -14.54
C LEU A 202 -2.23 -7.44 -13.29
N TRP A 203 -2.11 -8.70 -12.85
CA TRP A 203 -2.78 -9.20 -11.65
C TRP A 203 -2.31 -8.43 -10.41
N MET A 204 -0.99 -8.27 -10.23
CA MET A 204 -0.44 -7.52 -9.09
C MET A 204 -0.89 -6.05 -9.07
N ASN A 205 -1.30 -5.47 -10.22
CA ASN A 205 -1.87 -4.12 -10.33
C ASN A 205 -3.41 -4.11 -10.42
N ALA A 206 -4.04 -5.25 -10.17
CA ALA A 206 -5.49 -5.41 -10.17
C ALA A 206 -5.98 -6.08 -8.88
N ALA A 207 -5.15 -6.21 -7.84
CA ALA A 207 -5.52 -6.97 -6.63
C ALA A 207 -6.84 -6.47 -6.00
N SER A 208 -7.06 -5.14 -5.97
CA SER A 208 -8.33 -4.55 -5.51
C SER A 208 -9.51 -4.91 -6.42
N ASP A 209 -9.30 -4.94 -7.74
CA ASP A 209 -10.32 -5.30 -8.72
C ASP A 209 -10.63 -6.80 -8.70
N VAL A 210 -9.61 -7.64 -8.49
CA VAL A 210 -9.72 -9.10 -8.42
C VAL A 210 -10.63 -9.54 -7.28
N MET A 211 -10.68 -8.79 -6.16
CA MET A 211 -11.63 -9.07 -5.07
C MET A 211 -13.09 -8.99 -5.55
N ASP A 212 -13.47 -7.96 -6.30
CA ASP A 212 -14.82 -7.83 -6.88
C ASP A 212 -15.08 -8.84 -8.00
N LEU A 213 -14.07 -9.11 -8.83
CA LEU A 213 -14.15 -10.14 -9.88
C LEU A 213 -14.32 -11.55 -9.31
N GLU A 214 -13.82 -11.80 -8.10
CA GLU A 214 -14.06 -13.06 -7.39
C GLU A 214 -15.54 -13.22 -7.04
N TYR A 215 -16.20 -12.18 -6.52
CA TYR A 215 -17.64 -12.20 -6.26
C TYR A 215 -18.42 -12.50 -7.55
N LYS A 216 -18.08 -11.82 -8.64
CA LYS A 216 -18.68 -12.07 -9.95
C LYS A 216 -18.47 -13.51 -10.44
N PHE A 217 -17.26 -14.04 -10.32
CA PHE A 217 -16.94 -15.40 -10.78
C PHE A 217 -17.79 -16.44 -10.06
N TYR A 218 -17.92 -16.34 -8.74
CA TYR A 218 -18.67 -17.32 -7.95
C TYR A 218 -20.18 -17.15 -8.03
N ASP A 219 -20.68 -15.94 -8.23
CA ASP A 219 -22.10 -15.72 -8.43
C ASP A 219 -22.63 -16.38 -9.71
N SER A 220 -21.79 -16.54 -10.73
CA SER A 220 -22.15 -17.15 -12.01
C SER A 220 -22.29 -18.69 -11.98
N LYS A 221 -21.99 -19.37 -10.86
CA LYS A 221 -22.01 -20.85 -10.78
C LYS A 221 -23.17 -21.38 -9.92
N PRO A 222 -23.98 -22.33 -10.42
CA PRO A 222 -25.20 -22.83 -9.75
C PRO A 222 -24.97 -23.81 -8.59
N TYR A 223 -23.74 -23.97 -8.08
CA TYR A 223 -23.50 -24.83 -6.91
C TYR A 223 -23.65 -24.03 -5.62
N ALA A 224 -24.83 -24.17 -5.01
CA ALA A 224 -25.12 -23.79 -3.64
C ALA A 224 -24.18 -24.55 -2.67
N VAL A 225 -23.31 -23.81 -2.00
CA VAL A 225 -22.73 -24.19 -0.71
C VAL A 225 -22.96 -22.99 0.20
N GLY A 226 -23.54 -23.22 1.38
CA GLY A 226 -23.96 -22.19 2.33
C GLY A 226 -22.92 -21.06 2.47
N PHE A 227 -23.32 -19.87 2.04
CA PHE A 227 -22.48 -18.68 2.03
C PHE A 227 -22.39 -18.12 3.46
N ASN A 228 -21.29 -18.41 4.17
CA ASN A 228 -20.86 -17.55 5.27
C ASN A 228 -20.17 -16.33 4.67
N TYR A 229 -20.73 -15.15 4.94
CA TYR A 229 -20.34 -13.81 4.48
C TYR A 229 -18.99 -13.35 5.08
N SER A 230 -17.91 -14.08 4.85
CA SER A 230 -16.54 -13.61 5.14
C SER A 230 -15.78 -13.51 3.81
N GLY A 231 -15.33 -12.29 3.49
CA GLY A 231 -14.77 -11.90 2.19
C GLY A 231 -13.55 -12.69 1.74
N SER A 232 -13.14 -12.51 0.48
CA SER A 232 -11.93 -13.11 -0.13
C SER A 232 -11.82 -14.64 -0.12
N MET A 233 -11.44 -15.18 -1.28
CA MET A 233 -10.97 -16.54 -1.51
C MET A 233 -9.95 -17.04 -0.50
N LEU A 234 -9.16 -16.12 0.06
CA LEU A 234 -8.17 -16.44 1.07
C LEU A 234 -8.84 -17.03 2.32
N LEU A 235 -10.02 -16.52 2.72
CA LEU A 235 -10.81 -17.07 3.83
C LEU A 235 -11.42 -18.44 3.49
N LYS A 236 -11.72 -18.71 2.20
CA LYS A 236 -12.13 -20.05 1.75
C LYS A 236 -10.97 -21.07 1.85
N LYS A 237 -9.74 -20.67 1.49
CA LYS A 237 -8.53 -21.51 1.64
C LYS A 237 -8.13 -21.71 3.11
N LEU A 238 -8.32 -20.69 3.94
CA LEU A 238 -8.11 -20.78 5.38
C LEU A 238 -9.04 -21.80 6.06
N ARG A 239 -10.27 -21.98 5.56
CA ARG A 239 -11.19 -23.03 6.02
C ARG A 239 -10.76 -24.44 5.58
N SER A 240 -10.20 -24.61 4.37
CA SER A 240 -9.82 -25.95 3.88
C SER A 240 -8.60 -26.54 4.61
N PHE A 241 -7.67 -25.72 5.10
CA PHE A 241 -6.53 -26.22 5.90
C PHE A 241 -6.94 -26.87 7.22
N ARG A 242 -8.08 -26.45 7.80
CA ARG A 242 -8.62 -27.07 9.02
C ARG A 242 -9.19 -28.46 8.77
N SER A 243 -9.67 -28.73 7.55
CA SER A 243 -10.24 -30.03 7.18
C SER A 243 -9.18 -31.12 6.96
N VAL A 244 -7.92 -30.77 6.70
CA VAL A 244 -6.86 -31.75 6.37
C VAL A 244 -6.14 -32.25 7.63
N ASN A 245 -6.15 -31.49 8.72
CA ASN A 245 -5.47 -31.86 9.97
C ASN A 245 -6.40 -32.47 11.04
N GLY A 246 -7.64 -32.80 10.69
CA GLY A 246 -8.58 -33.49 11.56
C GLY A 246 -9.26 -34.63 10.80
N TYR A 247 -8.65 -35.82 10.87
CA TYR A 247 -9.26 -37.16 10.92
C TYR A 247 -8.26 -38.18 10.39
N THR A 248 -7.68 -38.92 11.33
CA THR A 248 -6.91 -40.14 11.09
C THR A 248 -7.80 -41.19 10.41
N ASN A 249 -7.28 -41.72 9.31
CA ASN A 249 -7.58 -43.00 8.66
C ASN A 249 -8.74 -43.85 9.22
N ASP A 250 -9.75 -44.10 8.38
CA ASP A 250 -10.17 -45.47 8.14
C ASP A 250 -10.58 -45.68 6.67
N ASN A 251 -9.86 -46.58 6.01
CA ASN A 251 -10.08 -46.99 4.63
C ASN A 251 -10.95 -48.24 4.64
N SER A 252 -12.24 -48.15 4.31
CA SER A 252 -12.92 -49.28 3.70
C SER A 252 -14.19 -48.91 2.92
N LYS A 253 -14.24 -49.43 1.68
CA LYS A 253 -15.41 -49.64 0.78
C LYS A 253 -15.96 -48.42 0.03
N GLY A 254 -15.68 -48.43 -1.27
CA GLY A 254 -16.40 -47.60 -2.23
C GLY A 254 -17.80 -48.15 -2.51
N GLN A 255 -18.79 -47.25 -2.55
CA GLN A 255 -19.96 -47.36 -3.40
C GLN A 255 -20.66 -45.99 -3.52
N GLN A 256 -20.92 -45.55 -4.75
CA GLN A 256 -21.78 -44.41 -5.08
C GLN A 256 -23.20 -44.66 -4.56
N ILE A 257 -23.65 -43.88 -3.58
CA ILE A 257 -25.07 -43.67 -3.30
C ILE A 257 -25.25 -42.19 -2.94
N LEU A 258 -26.01 -41.45 -3.76
CA LEU A 258 -26.47 -40.10 -3.46
C LEU A 258 -27.50 -40.15 -2.32
N PRO A 259 -27.33 -39.41 -1.21
CA PRO A 259 -28.41 -39.23 -0.25
C PRO A 259 -29.28 -38.03 -0.67
N GLU A 260 -30.57 -38.31 -0.72
CA GLU A 260 -31.69 -37.38 -0.80
C GLU A 260 -31.57 -36.31 0.30
N ILE A 261 -31.59 -35.02 -0.06
CA ILE A 261 -31.45 -33.92 0.89
C ILE A 261 -32.80 -33.68 1.57
N GLN A 262 -32.96 -34.20 2.79
CA GLN A 262 -33.93 -33.67 3.75
C GLN A 262 -33.49 -32.27 4.21
N HIS A 263 -34.44 -31.33 4.19
CA HIS A 263 -34.28 -29.97 4.69
C HIS A 263 -33.73 -29.95 6.13
N PRO A 264 -32.63 -29.24 6.43
CA PRO A 264 -32.21 -29.05 7.81
C PRO A 264 -32.78 -27.75 8.37
N HIS A 265 -33.87 -27.88 9.12
CA HIS A 265 -34.11 -27.07 10.31
C HIS A 265 -33.11 -27.54 11.37
N HIS A 266 -31.92 -26.94 11.46
CA HIS A 266 -31.07 -26.88 12.66
C HIS A 266 -29.86 -26.00 12.32
N ILE A 267 -29.97 -24.70 12.62
CA ILE A 267 -28.85 -23.77 12.66
C ILE A 267 -28.24 -23.97 14.05
N GLU A 268 -27.23 -24.82 14.17
CA GLU A 268 -26.35 -24.79 15.34
C GLU A 268 -25.57 -23.48 15.35
N GLU A 269 -25.38 -22.94 16.55
CA GLU A 269 -24.67 -21.70 16.89
C GLU A 269 -23.22 -21.71 16.35
N ASP A 270 -23.07 -21.35 15.08
CA ASP A 270 -21.77 -21.20 14.44
C ASP A 270 -21.10 -19.95 15.03
N LYS A 271 -19.93 -20.13 15.66
CA LYS A 271 -19.13 -19.07 16.30
C LYS A 271 -19.05 -17.84 15.38
N ARG A 272 -19.31 -16.65 15.94
CA ARG A 272 -19.54 -15.40 15.20
C ARG A 272 -18.48 -15.18 14.13
N SER A 273 -18.92 -15.05 12.89
CA SER A 273 -18.03 -14.80 11.75
C SER A 273 -17.62 -13.32 11.71
N PHE A 274 -16.65 -12.94 10.87
CA PHE A 274 -16.26 -11.53 10.67
C PHE A 274 -17.43 -10.60 10.34
N THR A 275 -18.57 -11.15 9.90
CA THR A 275 -19.85 -10.45 9.68
C THR A 275 -20.28 -9.54 10.82
N ASP A 276 -19.91 -9.88 12.06
CA ASP A 276 -20.40 -9.16 13.25
C ASP A 276 -19.69 -7.82 13.46
N CYS A 277 -18.56 -7.60 12.80
CA CYS A 277 -17.81 -6.34 12.80
C CYS A 277 -18.12 -5.45 11.60
N GLY A 278 -19.01 -5.89 10.71
CA GLY A 278 -19.25 -5.28 9.41
C GLY A 278 -18.45 -5.94 8.30
N VAL A 279 -18.23 -5.23 7.19
CA VAL A 279 -17.74 -5.85 5.94
C VAL A 279 -16.24 -5.70 5.71
N ASN A 280 -15.68 -4.59 6.19
CA ASN A 280 -14.29 -4.23 5.95
C ASN A 280 -13.62 -3.86 7.27
N LEU A 281 -12.37 -4.27 7.42
CA LEU A 281 -11.54 -4.00 8.59
C LEU A 281 -10.68 -2.74 8.41
N GLY A 282 -10.61 -2.19 7.19
CA GLY A 282 -9.89 -0.97 6.87
C GLY A 282 -10.72 0.29 7.12
N SER A 283 -10.05 1.42 7.32
CA SER A 283 -10.73 2.65 7.69
C SER A 283 -9.94 3.91 7.34
N THR A 284 -10.64 5.03 7.22
CA THR A 284 -10.07 6.37 7.02
C THR A 284 -10.69 7.34 8.01
N LEU A 285 -9.88 8.24 8.58
CA LEU A 285 -10.36 9.35 9.41
C LEU A 285 -9.76 10.66 8.92
N VAL A 286 -10.62 11.62 8.54
CA VAL A 286 -10.24 13.03 8.38
C VAL A 286 -10.63 13.74 9.66
N LYS A 287 -9.66 14.28 10.40
CA LYS A 287 -9.90 15.03 11.64
C LYS A 287 -9.55 16.49 11.44
N LEU A 288 -10.48 17.37 11.77
CA LEU A 288 -10.29 18.81 11.79
C LEU A 288 -10.16 19.28 13.24
N LEU A 289 -9.15 20.09 13.49
CA LEU A 289 -8.92 20.84 14.72
C LEU A 289 -9.09 22.33 14.40
N PRO A 290 -10.32 22.87 14.47
CA PRO A 290 -10.62 24.21 13.97
C PRO A 290 -9.87 25.31 14.72
N ASP A 291 -9.73 25.17 16.05
CA ASP A 291 -9.12 26.17 16.91
C ASP A 291 -7.61 26.19 16.75
N GLU A 292 -7.01 25.09 16.33
CA GLU A 292 -5.59 24.89 16.05
C GLU A 292 -5.25 25.24 14.59
N GLY A 293 -6.26 25.24 13.72
CA GLY A 293 -6.07 25.38 12.27
C GLY A 293 -5.31 24.18 11.69
N GLN A 294 -5.56 22.98 12.22
CA GLN A 294 -4.86 21.75 11.83
C GLN A 294 -5.83 20.71 11.27
N LEU A 295 -5.36 19.96 10.28
CA LEU A 295 -6.12 18.86 9.68
C LEU A 295 -5.25 17.61 9.62
N PHE A 296 -5.83 16.48 10.00
CA PHE A 296 -5.22 15.17 9.88
C PHE A 296 -6.00 14.29 8.91
N VAL A 297 -5.28 13.42 8.20
CA VAL A 297 -5.85 12.32 7.42
C VAL A 297 -5.13 11.04 7.83
N GLY A 298 -5.85 10.15 8.50
CA GLY A 298 -5.37 8.81 8.86
C GLY A 298 -6.03 7.75 7.99
N HIS A 299 -5.28 6.72 7.62
CA HIS A 299 -5.77 5.59 6.85
C HIS A 299 -5.16 4.28 7.35
N ASN A 300 -6.02 3.29 7.61
CA ASN A 300 -5.65 1.92 7.88
C ASN A 300 -5.99 1.04 6.67
N THR A 301 -4.96 0.43 6.09
CA THR A 301 -5.21 -0.67 5.17
C THR A 301 -5.52 -1.92 5.96
N ALA A 302 -6.59 -2.61 5.60
CA ALA A 302 -6.79 -3.97 6.06
C ALA A 302 -6.70 -4.96 4.91
N GLY A 303 -6.09 -6.09 5.20
CA GLY A 303 -5.83 -7.13 4.22
C GLY A 303 -5.28 -8.38 4.89
N PRO A 304 -4.95 -9.39 4.08
CA PRO A 304 -4.32 -10.58 4.59
C PRO A 304 -2.85 -10.35 4.89
N TYR A 305 -2.34 -10.99 5.94
CA TYR A 305 -0.97 -10.79 6.39
C TYR A 305 0.06 -11.26 5.36
N VAL A 306 -0.31 -12.17 4.46
CA VAL A 306 0.55 -12.62 3.35
C VAL A 306 0.86 -11.50 2.34
N SER A 307 0.12 -10.38 2.34
CA SER A 307 0.41 -9.24 1.47
C SER A 307 1.33 -8.20 2.10
N MET A 308 1.91 -8.45 3.29
CA MET A 308 2.63 -7.44 4.06
C MET A 308 4.04 -7.08 3.54
N LEU A 309 4.46 -7.49 2.34
CA LEU A 309 5.62 -6.83 1.71
C LEU A 309 5.22 -5.42 1.27
N ARG A 310 5.68 -4.41 2.03
CA ARG A 310 5.23 -3.03 1.85
C ARG A 310 6.30 -2.16 1.19
N MET A 311 5.83 -1.23 0.37
CA MET A 311 6.68 -0.20 -0.24
C MET A 311 6.05 1.17 -0.10
N LEU A 312 6.79 2.15 0.40
CA LEU A 312 6.48 3.56 0.24
C LEU A 312 7.12 4.04 -1.06
N LYS A 313 6.32 4.65 -1.94
CA LYS A 313 6.77 5.05 -3.27
C LYS A 313 6.58 6.54 -3.47
N THR A 314 7.59 7.17 -4.03
CA THR A 314 7.55 8.56 -4.47
C THR A 314 7.86 8.59 -5.96
N TYR A 315 6.89 9.06 -6.75
CA TYR A 315 7.06 9.25 -8.19
C TYR A 315 7.00 10.74 -8.52
N HIS A 316 8.10 11.27 -9.02
CA HIS A 316 8.22 12.61 -9.56
C HIS A 316 8.35 12.53 -11.09
N PHE A 317 7.23 12.31 -11.76
CA PHE A 317 7.21 12.12 -13.21
C PHE A 317 6.87 13.40 -13.95
N ARG A 318 7.68 13.74 -14.95
CA ARG A 318 7.54 14.94 -15.77
C ARG A 318 6.80 14.64 -17.09
N PHE A 319 5.69 13.91 -17.01
CA PHE A 319 4.88 13.57 -18.18
C PHE A 319 4.11 14.78 -18.68
N HIS A 320 3.88 14.85 -19.99
CA HIS A 320 3.03 15.86 -20.60
C HIS A 320 1.54 15.59 -20.32
N TRP A 321 0.74 16.66 -20.34
CA TRP A 321 -0.71 16.59 -20.12
C TRP A 321 -1.42 15.67 -21.13
N SER A 322 -1.06 15.76 -22.42
CA SER A 322 -1.47 14.85 -23.49
C SER A 322 -0.32 14.67 -24.48
N ALA A 323 -0.45 13.75 -25.45
CA ALA A 323 0.62 13.45 -26.41
C ALA A 323 1.04 14.62 -27.32
N THR A 324 0.17 15.62 -27.46
CA THR A 324 0.40 16.82 -28.28
C THR A 324 0.61 18.10 -27.46
N ASN A 325 0.54 18.01 -26.14
CA ASN A 325 0.68 19.17 -25.25
C ASN A 325 2.15 19.38 -24.83
N PHE A 326 2.55 20.64 -24.64
CA PHE A 326 3.87 21.01 -24.15
C PHE A 326 3.94 21.13 -22.62
N TRP A 327 2.81 21.31 -21.94
CA TRP A 327 2.76 21.45 -20.49
C TRP A 327 2.82 20.09 -19.80
N THR A 328 3.68 19.98 -18.79
CA THR A 328 3.77 18.78 -17.95
C THR A 328 2.77 18.78 -16.82
N VAL A 329 2.38 17.58 -16.42
CA VAL A 329 1.64 17.32 -15.21
C VAL A 329 2.61 17.37 -14.03
N GLU A 330 2.79 18.54 -13.41
CA GLU A 330 3.77 18.77 -12.33
C GLU A 330 3.32 18.22 -10.96
N ASN A 331 2.95 16.94 -10.90
CA ASN A 331 2.52 16.27 -9.68
C ASN A 331 3.55 15.23 -9.21
N LYS A 332 4.04 15.40 -7.98
CA LYS A 332 4.79 14.39 -7.24
C LYS A 332 3.79 13.55 -6.44
N LEU A 333 3.82 12.23 -6.62
CA LEU A 333 2.93 11.29 -5.95
C LEU A 333 3.72 10.48 -4.91
N THR A 334 3.43 10.67 -3.62
CA THR A 334 3.95 9.83 -2.54
C THR A 334 2.83 8.96 -1.98
N PHE A 335 3.00 7.64 -1.97
CA PHE A 335 1.91 6.72 -1.61
C PHE A 335 2.41 5.39 -1.04
N SER A 336 1.58 4.74 -0.23
CA SER A 336 1.83 3.40 0.26
C SER A 336 1.42 2.35 -0.77
N SER A 337 2.22 1.31 -0.95
CA SER A 337 2.10 0.36 -2.05
C SER A 337 2.78 -0.98 -1.70
N TYR A 338 3.02 -1.78 -2.72
CA TYR A 338 3.57 -3.13 -2.68
C TYR A 338 4.59 -3.31 -3.82
N PRO A 339 5.52 -4.27 -3.70
CA PRO A 339 6.40 -4.63 -4.79
C PRO A 339 5.61 -5.03 -6.03
N GLY A 340 5.96 -4.46 -7.19
CA GLY A 340 5.35 -4.81 -8.47
C GLY A 340 4.03 -4.08 -8.79
N ALA A 341 3.51 -3.27 -7.85
CA ALA A 341 2.33 -2.45 -8.07
C ALA A 341 2.71 -0.98 -8.30
N ILE A 342 2.41 -0.40 -9.46
CA ILE A 342 2.76 0.99 -9.81
C ILE A 342 1.73 2.04 -9.35
N HIS A 343 0.87 1.64 -8.41
CA HIS A 343 -0.10 2.50 -7.74
C HIS A 343 -0.29 2.02 -6.30
N SER A 344 -0.99 2.81 -5.47
CA SER A 344 -1.42 2.33 -4.16
C SER A 344 -2.50 1.28 -4.36
N MET A 345 -2.45 0.19 -3.61
CA MET A 345 -3.56 -0.79 -3.54
C MET A 345 -4.35 -0.67 -2.24
N ASP A 346 -3.99 0.29 -1.40
CA ASP A 346 -4.50 0.47 -0.04
C ASP A 346 -5.92 1.10 0.05
N ASP A 347 -6.19 2.38 -0.24
CA ASP A 347 -5.42 3.40 -0.98
C ASP A 347 -5.02 4.63 -0.14
N PHE A 348 -3.78 5.14 -0.23
CA PHE A 348 -3.37 6.42 0.39
C PHE A 348 -2.30 7.16 -0.42
N TYR A 349 -2.60 8.38 -0.87
CA TYR A 349 -1.71 9.24 -1.66
C TYR A 349 -1.58 10.62 -1.05
N VAL A 350 -0.35 11.13 -1.01
CA VAL A 350 0.00 12.54 -0.88
C VAL A 350 0.39 13.04 -2.27
N ILE A 351 -0.37 14.00 -2.79
CA ILE A 351 -0.15 14.61 -4.11
C ILE A 351 0.37 16.03 -3.88
N SER A 352 1.59 16.29 -4.35
CA SER A 352 2.27 17.59 -4.21
C SER A 352 2.47 18.26 -5.56
N MET A 353 2.37 19.59 -5.61
CA MET A 353 2.75 20.37 -6.80
C MET A 353 4.20 20.82 -6.67
N SER A 354 5.07 20.27 -7.51
CA SER A 354 6.53 20.44 -7.47
C SER A 354 7.12 20.42 -6.04
N GLU A 355 8.41 20.71 -5.91
CA GLU A 355 9.31 20.10 -4.91
C GLU A 355 8.99 20.27 -3.43
N GLN A 356 7.98 21.03 -3.00
CA GLN A 356 7.86 21.33 -1.57
C GLN A 356 6.43 21.54 -1.02
N GLN A 357 5.31 21.29 -1.71
CA GLN A 357 3.99 21.55 -1.08
C GLN A 357 2.91 20.49 -1.40
N PRO A 358 2.42 19.74 -0.40
CA PRO A 358 1.24 18.89 -0.53
C PRO A 358 0.02 19.73 -0.90
N ARG A 359 -0.65 19.30 -1.97
CA ARG A 359 -1.87 19.92 -2.50
C ARG A 359 -3.11 19.11 -2.17
N MET A 360 -3.02 17.79 -2.23
CA MET A 360 -4.18 16.92 -2.11
C MET A 360 -3.81 15.61 -1.43
N ILE A 361 -4.66 15.15 -0.52
CA ILE A 361 -4.56 13.83 0.08
C ILE A 361 -5.73 13.00 -0.44
N VAL A 362 -5.45 11.80 -0.92
CA VAL A 362 -6.46 10.86 -1.42
C VAL A 362 -6.36 9.59 -0.60
N ALA A 363 -7.49 9.15 -0.05
CA ALA A 363 -7.60 7.89 0.66
C ALA A 363 -8.81 7.10 0.16
N GLY A 364 -8.75 5.77 0.20
CA GLY A 364 -9.82 4.91 -0.30
C GLY A 364 -10.13 3.76 0.66
N THR A 365 -11.39 3.63 1.09
CA THR A 365 -11.84 2.50 1.91
C THR A 365 -12.79 1.61 1.11
N PRO A 366 -12.49 0.30 0.94
CA PRO A 366 -13.29 -0.57 0.07
C PRO A 366 -14.75 -0.75 0.51
N ILE A 367 -15.66 -0.71 -0.45
CA ILE A 367 -17.10 -0.98 -0.32
C ILE A 367 -17.37 -2.36 -0.91
N THR A 368 -18.09 -3.20 -0.18
CA THR A 368 -18.55 -4.49 -0.70
C THR A 368 -19.91 -4.37 -1.36
N VAL A 369 -20.08 -5.04 -2.50
CA VAL A 369 -21.33 -5.09 -3.26
C VAL A 369 -21.95 -6.48 -3.12
N PHE A 370 -23.13 -6.53 -2.49
CA PHE A 370 -23.89 -7.77 -2.27
C PHE A 370 -24.91 -8.04 -3.37
N THR A 371 -25.35 -7.00 -4.09
CA THR A 371 -26.33 -7.12 -5.16
C THR A 371 -25.75 -7.82 -6.38
N ARG A 372 -26.06 -9.11 -6.50
CA ARG A 372 -25.64 -10.02 -7.58
C ARG A 372 -25.89 -9.49 -8.99
N THR A 373 -27.04 -8.86 -9.22
CA THR A 373 -27.42 -8.35 -10.54
C THR A 373 -26.50 -7.24 -11.06
N LEU A 374 -25.82 -6.50 -10.17
CA LEU A 374 -24.87 -5.45 -10.56
C LEU A 374 -23.60 -6.02 -11.23
N TRP A 375 -23.22 -7.26 -10.95
CA TRP A 375 -22.04 -7.89 -11.57
C TRP A 375 -22.16 -8.10 -13.07
N LYS A 376 -23.38 -8.04 -13.62
CA LYS A 376 -23.65 -8.05 -15.08
C LYS A 376 -23.14 -6.78 -15.78
N LEU A 377 -22.94 -5.69 -15.03
CA LEU A 377 -22.43 -4.42 -15.55
C LEU A 377 -20.90 -4.37 -15.62
N VAL A 378 -20.22 -5.29 -14.95
CA VAL A 378 -18.75 -5.41 -14.99
C VAL A 378 -18.36 -6.14 -16.27
N SER A 379 -17.46 -5.57 -17.06
CA SER A 379 -17.02 -6.07 -18.36
C SER A 379 -15.51 -5.85 -18.52
N PRO A 380 -14.76 -6.73 -19.20
CA PRO A 380 -13.38 -6.41 -19.55
C PRO A 380 -13.32 -5.35 -20.66
N ARG A 381 -14.40 -5.11 -21.41
CA ARG A 381 -14.42 -4.17 -22.54
C ARG A 381 -14.93 -2.80 -22.15
N ASP A 382 -14.33 -1.77 -22.73
CA ASP A 382 -14.71 -0.35 -22.59
C ASP A 382 -14.72 0.18 -21.15
N GLN A 383 -14.00 -0.50 -20.25
CA GLN A 383 -13.89 -0.20 -18.83
C GLN A 383 -12.41 -0.15 -18.43
N VAL A 384 -12.07 0.71 -17.48
CA VAL A 384 -10.69 0.90 -16.99
C VAL A 384 -10.64 0.48 -15.53
N LEU A 385 -9.70 -0.39 -15.16
CA LEU A 385 -9.55 -0.90 -13.79
C LEU A 385 -9.23 0.21 -12.79
N SER A 386 -9.58 0.00 -11.52
CA SER A 386 -9.56 1.02 -10.48
C SER A 386 -8.18 1.67 -10.27
N GLY A 387 -7.11 0.87 -10.27
CA GLY A 387 -5.74 1.36 -10.08
C GLY A 387 -5.31 2.35 -11.16
N VAL A 388 -5.58 2.04 -12.43
CA VAL A 388 -5.28 2.90 -13.57
C VAL A 388 -6.05 4.22 -13.45
N ARG A 389 -7.35 4.17 -13.15
CA ARG A 389 -8.19 5.38 -12.99
C ARG A 389 -7.70 6.27 -11.87
N THR A 390 -7.25 5.67 -10.77
CA THR A 390 -6.73 6.37 -9.59
C THR A 390 -5.44 7.14 -9.93
N ILE A 391 -4.52 6.52 -10.67
CA ILE A 391 -3.30 7.19 -11.14
C ILE A 391 -3.62 8.31 -12.14
N VAL A 392 -4.50 8.06 -13.10
CA VAL A 392 -4.90 9.08 -14.08
C VAL A 392 -5.54 10.28 -13.39
N ALA A 393 -6.45 10.05 -12.44
CA ALA A 393 -7.08 11.12 -11.64
C ALA A 393 -6.03 11.89 -10.82
N SER A 394 -5.12 11.18 -10.16
CA SER A 394 -4.09 11.80 -9.30
C SER A 394 -3.06 12.61 -10.09
N ARG A 395 -2.76 12.18 -11.33
CA ARG A 395 -1.93 12.96 -12.26
C ARG A 395 -2.71 14.18 -12.77
N LEU A 396 -3.89 14.02 -13.36
CA LEU A 396 -4.54 15.13 -14.08
C LEU A 396 -5.23 16.19 -13.19
N SER A 397 -5.44 15.92 -11.90
CA SER A 397 -6.28 16.78 -11.07
C SER A 397 -5.51 17.85 -10.31
N THR A 398 -6.13 19.04 -10.22
CA THR A 398 -5.61 20.17 -9.45
C THR A 398 -6.46 20.51 -8.22
N ASN A 399 -7.60 19.83 -8.04
CA ASN A 399 -8.51 19.99 -6.90
C ASN A 399 -9.38 18.73 -6.73
N GLY A 400 -10.08 18.64 -5.59
CA GLY A 400 -10.89 17.47 -5.24
C GLY A 400 -12.03 17.16 -6.22
N SER A 401 -12.73 18.19 -6.72
CA SER A 401 -13.83 18.01 -7.69
C SER A 401 -13.35 17.42 -9.01
N ALA A 402 -12.21 17.90 -9.52
CA ALA A 402 -11.60 17.36 -10.73
C ALA A 402 -11.17 15.89 -10.53
N TRP A 403 -10.61 15.56 -9.36
CA TRP A 403 -10.16 14.22 -9.04
C TRP A 403 -11.29 13.19 -9.11
N VAL A 404 -12.40 13.45 -8.43
CA VAL A 404 -13.55 12.53 -8.45
C VAL A 404 -14.20 12.41 -9.84
N LYS A 405 -14.15 13.47 -10.66
CA LYS A 405 -14.62 13.45 -12.06
C LYS A 405 -13.72 12.60 -12.95
N TYR A 406 -12.40 12.73 -12.85
CA TYR A 406 -11.49 11.87 -13.62
C TYR A 406 -11.62 10.41 -13.22
N LEU A 407 -11.70 10.12 -11.91
CA LEU A 407 -11.91 8.76 -11.40
C LEU A 407 -13.18 8.11 -11.99
N SER A 408 -14.24 8.90 -12.18
CA SER A 408 -15.55 8.41 -12.65
C SER A 408 -15.58 7.91 -14.09
N ARG A 409 -14.61 8.33 -14.91
CA ARG A 409 -14.56 7.95 -16.32
C ARG A 409 -14.30 6.45 -16.44
N TYR A 410 -15.04 5.79 -17.33
CA TYR A 410 -14.89 4.36 -17.64
C TYR A 410 -14.92 3.44 -16.41
N ASN A 411 -15.79 3.76 -15.44
CA ASN A 411 -15.99 2.97 -14.22
C ASN A 411 -16.13 1.46 -14.54
N SER A 412 -15.21 0.66 -14.01
CA SER A 412 -15.20 -0.79 -14.16
C SER A 412 -16.20 -1.52 -13.27
N GLY A 413 -16.70 -0.88 -12.21
CA GLY A 413 -17.48 -1.56 -11.18
C GLY A 413 -16.65 -2.53 -10.33
N THR A 414 -15.33 -2.40 -10.36
CA THR A 414 -14.36 -3.20 -9.61
C THR A 414 -13.41 -2.26 -8.87
N GLY A 415 -12.78 -2.77 -7.81
CA GLY A 415 -12.08 -1.96 -6.83
C GLY A 415 -13.03 -0.93 -6.21
N ASN A 416 -14.23 -1.36 -5.83
CA ASN A 416 -15.28 -0.47 -5.33
C ASN A 416 -14.88 0.12 -3.97
N LYS A 417 -14.91 1.45 -3.85
CA LYS A 417 -14.47 2.17 -2.64
C LYS A 417 -15.31 3.41 -2.36
N GLN A 418 -15.29 3.85 -1.11
CA GLN A 418 -15.48 5.25 -0.74
C GLN A 418 -14.13 5.95 -0.83
N TRP A 419 -14.02 6.91 -1.72
CA TRP A 419 -12.87 7.76 -1.93
C TRP A 419 -13.02 9.07 -1.16
N ILE A 420 -12.00 9.40 -0.39
CA ILE A 420 -11.86 10.60 0.42
C ILE A 420 -10.79 11.46 -0.22
N VAL A 421 -11.16 12.66 -0.66
CA VAL A 421 -10.22 13.59 -1.33
C VAL A 421 -10.20 14.90 -0.57
N VAL A 422 -9.08 15.14 0.12
CA VAL A 422 -8.85 16.36 0.90
C VAL A 422 -8.00 17.32 0.08
N ASP A 423 -8.54 18.50 -0.22
CA ASP A 423 -7.84 19.58 -0.90
C ASP A 423 -7.11 20.46 0.13
N VAL A 424 -5.81 20.22 0.25
CA VAL A 424 -4.92 20.88 1.22
C VAL A 424 -4.70 22.34 0.84
N ASP A 425 -4.61 22.66 -0.46
CA ASP A 425 -4.49 24.03 -0.94
C ASP A 425 -5.72 24.86 -0.53
N ARG A 426 -6.92 24.30 -0.66
CA ARG A 426 -8.16 24.93 -0.16
C ARG A 426 -8.12 25.11 1.35
N PHE A 427 -7.78 24.06 2.11
CA PHE A 427 -7.70 24.15 3.56
C PHE A 427 -6.72 25.25 4.04
N ARG A 428 -5.51 25.33 3.47
CA ARG A 428 -4.48 26.29 3.88
C ARG A 428 -4.81 27.73 3.53
N ASN A 429 -5.44 27.96 2.37
CA ASN A 429 -5.82 29.31 1.92
C ASN A 429 -6.99 29.88 2.72
N VAL A 430 -7.90 29.01 3.16
CA VAL A 430 -9.06 29.36 3.98
C VAL A 430 -8.67 30.03 5.28
N SER A 431 -7.58 29.61 5.90
CA SER A 431 -7.18 30.21 7.16
C SER A 431 -6.50 31.56 7.04
N ARG A 432 -6.15 32.03 5.82
CA ARG A 432 -5.48 33.33 5.60
C ARG A 432 -6.38 34.52 5.86
N THR A 433 -7.69 34.35 5.72
CA THR A 433 -8.67 35.37 6.08
C THR A 433 -8.78 35.42 7.61
N LYS A 434 -8.41 36.55 8.23
CA LYS A 434 -8.39 36.81 9.68
C LYS A 434 -9.76 36.70 10.40
N GLU A 435 -10.74 36.01 9.82
CA GLU A 435 -11.94 35.62 10.55
C GLU A 435 -11.58 34.37 11.35
N HIS A 436 -11.58 34.48 12.68
CA HIS A 436 -11.36 33.38 13.63
C HIS A 436 -12.44 32.28 13.57
N ASN A 437 -13.30 32.34 12.55
CA ASN A 437 -14.25 31.31 12.21
C ASN A 437 -13.93 30.91 10.78
N ILE A 438 -13.68 29.62 10.56
CA ILE A 438 -13.91 28.98 9.26
C ILE A 438 -15.36 29.37 8.89
N GLY A 439 -15.55 30.45 8.12
CA GLY A 439 -16.84 31.10 7.88
C GLY A 439 -17.80 30.26 7.03
N ASN A 440 -19.08 30.64 6.98
CA ASN A 440 -20.16 29.95 6.23
C ASN A 440 -19.93 29.77 4.71
N GLY A 441 -18.80 30.23 4.14
CA GLY A 441 -18.52 30.17 2.69
C GLY A 441 -17.54 29.08 2.22
N ILE A 442 -16.91 28.33 3.11
CA ILE A 442 -15.81 27.40 2.75
C ILE A 442 -16.38 26.08 2.23
N LYS A 443 -15.97 25.75 1.00
CA LYS A 443 -16.37 24.59 0.20
C LYS A 443 -15.14 23.94 -0.42
N ASP A 444 -15.31 22.75 -0.98
CA ASP A 444 -14.30 22.02 -1.74
C ASP A 444 -13.03 21.61 -0.96
N VAL A 445 -13.08 21.57 0.38
CA VAL A 445 -11.98 21.03 1.21
C VAL A 445 -12.03 19.50 1.25
N LEU A 446 -13.23 18.91 1.37
CA LEU A 446 -13.42 17.47 1.41
C LEU A 446 -14.44 17.04 0.34
N TRP A 447 -13.97 16.30 -0.65
CA TRP A 447 -14.82 15.59 -1.61
C TRP A 447 -14.90 14.11 -1.25
N VAL A 448 -16.11 13.55 -1.31
CA VAL A 448 -16.36 12.13 -1.06
C VAL A 448 -17.06 11.52 -2.26
N ALA A 449 -16.48 10.45 -2.82
CA ALA A 449 -17.05 9.70 -3.92
C ALA A 449 -17.23 8.22 -3.56
N GLU A 450 -18.37 7.62 -3.91
CA GLU A 450 -18.64 6.20 -3.71
C GLU A 450 -18.94 5.54 -5.04
N GLN A 451 -18.19 4.48 -5.35
CA GLN A 451 -18.31 3.73 -6.59
C GLN A 451 -18.79 2.31 -6.33
N ILE A 452 -19.75 1.87 -7.15
CA ILE A 452 -20.18 0.46 -7.31
C ILE A 452 -20.37 0.17 -8.82
N PRO A 453 -20.67 -1.07 -9.28
CA PRO A 453 -20.91 -1.32 -10.70
C PRO A 453 -22.00 -0.44 -11.29
N GLY A 454 -21.65 0.29 -12.35
CA GLY A 454 -22.54 1.17 -13.11
C GLY A 454 -22.95 2.47 -12.41
N HIS A 455 -22.52 2.72 -11.17
CA HIS A 455 -22.97 3.87 -10.40
C HIS A 455 -21.81 4.53 -9.64
N ILE A 456 -21.82 5.85 -9.60
CA ILE A 456 -20.92 6.65 -8.77
C ILE A 456 -21.68 7.87 -8.26
N VAL A 457 -21.55 8.15 -6.97
CA VAL A 457 -22.04 9.39 -6.35
C VAL A 457 -20.82 10.16 -5.85
N MET A 458 -20.75 11.46 -6.11
CA MET A 458 -19.63 12.31 -5.69
C MET A 458 -20.15 13.67 -5.24
N GLU A 459 -19.82 14.09 -4.02
CA GLU A 459 -20.29 15.36 -3.44
C GLU A 459 -19.22 16.00 -2.55
N ASP A 460 -19.31 17.33 -2.41
CA ASP A 460 -18.54 18.10 -1.44
C ASP A 460 -19.13 17.93 -0.02
N GLN A 461 -18.37 17.32 0.87
CA GLN A 461 -18.72 17.06 2.27
C GLN A 461 -18.05 18.02 3.25
N THR A 462 -17.48 19.14 2.77
CA THR A 462 -16.82 20.16 3.62
C THR A 462 -17.74 20.67 4.73
N LYS A 463 -19.03 20.85 4.45
CA LYS A 463 -20.00 21.29 5.47
C LYS A 463 -20.10 20.29 6.62
N LEU A 464 -20.19 18.99 6.32
CA LEU A 464 -20.28 17.94 7.33
C LEU A 464 -18.98 17.81 8.12
N LEU A 465 -17.82 17.85 7.45
CA LEU A 465 -16.50 17.86 8.10
C LEU A 465 -16.38 18.99 9.12
N ARG A 466 -16.85 20.20 8.77
CA ARG A 466 -16.80 21.36 9.66
C ARG A 466 -17.74 21.25 10.85
N THR A 467 -18.98 20.80 10.62
CA THR A 467 -19.97 20.69 11.68
C THR A 467 -19.64 19.58 12.67
N LYS A 468 -19.13 18.44 12.19
CA LYS A 468 -18.75 17.30 13.05
C LYS A 468 -17.32 17.38 13.56
N THR A 469 -16.47 18.19 12.94
CA THR A 469 -15.00 18.22 13.10
C THR A 469 -14.28 16.95 12.65
N TYR A 470 -14.97 15.98 12.04
CA TYR A 470 -14.36 14.80 11.45
C TYR A 470 -15.21 14.19 10.33
N TRP A 471 -14.58 13.35 9.51
CA TRP A 471 -15.21 12.40 8.61
C TRP A 471 -14.56 11.03 8.79
N ALA A 472 -15.35 9.97 8.96
CA ALA A 472 -14.85 8.60 9.09
C ALA A 472 -15.40 7.69 7.98
N SER A 473 -14.55 6.82 7.46
CA SER A 473 -14.87 5.77 6.50
C SER A 473 -14.47 4.41 7.07
N TYR A 474 -15.32 3.40 6.93
CA TYR A 474 -15.14 2.07 7.52
C TYR A 474 -15.87 0.98 6.69
N GLY A 475 -15.86 1.15 5.37
CA GLY A 475 -16.36 0.17 4.40
C GLY A 475 -17.87 0.03 4.27
N LEU A 476 -18.65 0.93 4.89
CA LEU A 476 -20.08 1.05 4.70
C LEU A 476 -20.41 2.31 3.89
N PRO A 477 -21.31 2.24 2.87
CA PRO A 477 -21.70 3.41 2.09
C PRO A 477 -22.44 4.46 2.93
N PHE A 478 -22.00 5.71 2.82
CA PHE A 478 -22.65 6.90 3.35
C PHE A 478 -23.86 7.29 2.52
N TYR A 479 -23.77 7.28 1.18
CA TYR A 479 -24.86 7.73 0.34
C TYR A 479 -25.97 6.67 0.30
N LYS A 480 -27.19 7.08 0.67
CA LYS A 480 -28.36 6.18 0.73
C LYS A 480 -28.54 5.37 -0.56
N ASN A 481 -28.42 6.02 -1.72
CA ASN A 481 -28.55 5.35 -3.03
C ASN A 481 -27.52 4.22 -3.20
N ILE A 482 -26.27 4.45 -2.82
CA ILE A 482 -25.22 3.43 -2.90
C ILE A 482 -25.48 2.31 -1.88
N SER A 483 -25.90 2.63 -0.66
CA SER A 483 -26.27 1.61 0.34
C SER A 483 -27.44 0.72 -0.12
N ASP A 484 -28.45 1.32 -0.75
CA ASP A 484 -29.60 0.60 -1.32
C ASP A 484 -29.15 -0.30 -2.49
N LEU A 485 -28.45 0.27 -3.49
CA LEU A 485 -28.04 -0.46 -4.69
C LEU A 485 -27.01 -1.56 -4.42
N SER A 486 -26.06 -1.32 -3.52
CA SER A 486 -25.05 -2.31 -3.13
C SER A 486 -25.64 -3.50 -2.37
N GLY A 487 -26.87 -3.37 -1.83
CA GLY A 487 -27.53 -4.40 -1.04
C GLY A 487 -27.15 -4.40 0.44
N VAL A 488 -26.32 -3.45 0.90
CA VAL A 488 -25.92 -3.31 2.31
C VAL A 488 -27.14 -3.17 3.22
N ASN A 489 -28.15 -2.40 2.80
CA ASN A 489 -29.38 -2.23 3.58
C ASN A 489 -30.19 -3.53 3.74
N GLU A 490 -30.12 -4.46 2.78
CA GLU A 490 -30.75 -5.78 2.90
C GLU A 490 -29.97 -6.68 3.85
N ILE A 491 -28.64 -6.67 3.77
CA ILE A 491 -27.77 -7.40 4.69
C ILE A 491 -27.93 -6.89 6.13
N ARG A 492 -28.12 -5.59 6.32
CA ARG A 492 -28.44 -4.99 7.62
C ARG A 492 -29.70 -5.56 8.27
N LYS A 493 -30.71 -5.95 7.49
CA LYS A 493 -31.93 -6.58 8.06
C LYS A 493 -31.63 -7.96 8.68
N ILE A 494 -30.56 -8.60 8.24
CA ILE A 494 -30.13 -9.94 8.68
C ILE A 494 -29.14 -9.84 9.85
N PHE A 495 -28.11 -9.01 9.71
CA PHE A 495 -26.99 -8.92 10.65
C PHE A 495 -27.04 -7.68 11.58
N GLY A 496 -28.09 -6.88 11.48
CA GLY A 496 -28.33 -5.75 12.37
C GLY A 496 -27.30 -4.63 12.23
N ASP A 497 -26.91 -4.07 13.38
CA ASP A 497 -26.10 -2.86 13.49
C ASP A 497 -24.70 -2.97 12.87
N ALA A 498 -24.15 -4.18 12.71
CA ALA A 498 -22.85 -4.41 12.07
C ALA A 498 -22.77 -3.82 10.64
N PHE A 499 -23.92 -3.74 9.95
CA PHE A 499 -24.04 -3.16 8.60
C PHE A 499 -24.77 -1.81 8.61
N SER A 500 -24.98 -1.22 9.79
CA SER A 500 -25.50 0.13 9.91
C SER A 500 -24.35 1.12 9.75
N TYR A 501 -24.46 2.03 8.79
CA TYR A 501 -23.51 3.14 8.65
C TYR A 501 -23.33 3.87 9.99
N GLU A 502 -24.42 4.22 10.67
CA GLU A 502 -24.35 4.97 11.93
C GLU A 502 -24.06 4.12 13.17
N ASN A 503 -24.40 2.83 13.19
CA ASN A 503 -24.37 2.03 14.43
C ASN A 503 -23.42 0.83 14.42
N SER A 504 -22.62 0.67 13.36
CA SER A 504 -21.56 -0.34 13.33
C SER A 504 -20.52 -0.11 14.45
N PRO A 505 -19.76 -1.14 14.85
CA PRO A 505 -18.69 -1.01 15.85
C PRO A 505 -17.75 0.16 15.58
N LEU A 506 -17.17 0.24 14.37
CA LEU A 506 -16.25 1.30 14.00
C LEU A 506 -16.92 2.68 13.99
N ALA A 507 -18.17 2.79 13.54
CA ALA A 507 -18.91 4.06 13.60
C ALA A 507 -19.07 4.55 15.05
N LYS A 508 -19.41 3.65 15.98
CA LYS A 508 -19.55 3.95 17.40
C LYS A 508 -18.21 4.33 18.04
N ILE A 509 -17.13 3.60 17.73
CA ILE A 509 -15.78 3.89 18.25
C ILE A 509 -15.30 5.25 17.73
N TYR A 510 -15.36 5.51 16.41
CA TYR A 510 -14.96 6.81 15.87
C TYR A 510 -15.79 7.95 16.45
N ARG A 511 -17.11 7.80 16.56
CA ARG A 511 -17.97 8.84 17.15
C ARG A 511 -17.58 9.14 18.60
N ARG A 512 -17.15 8.15 19.38
CA ARG A 512 -16.70 8.31 20.76
C ARG A 512 -15.30 8.92 20.87
N ASP A 513 -14.38 8.49 20.00
CA ASP A 513 -12.94 8.64 20.23
C ASP A 513 -12.22 9.59 19.28
N HIS A 514 -12.88 10.10 18.22
CA HIS A 514 -12.21 10.98 17.25
C HIS A 514 -11.61 12.25 17.87
N GLU A 515 -12.11 12.69 19.03
CA GLU A 515 -11.58 13.85 19.77
C GLU A 515 -10.26 13.55 20.49
N LYS A 516 -9.84 12.28 20.61
CA LYS A 516 -8.54 11.91 21.16
C LYS A 516 -7.39 12.27 20.20
N ALA A 517 -7.67 12.39 18.89
CA ALA A 517 -6.69 12.77 17.89
C ALA A 517 -6.45 14.29 17.92
N GLN A 518 -5.40 14.69 18.65
CA GLN A 518 -5.03 16.09 18.89
C GLN A 518 -3.69 16.46 18.23
N ASP A 519 -2.87 15.47 17.93
CA ASP A 519 -1.58 15.58 17.27
C ASP A 519 -1.30 14.33 16.41
N LEU A 520 -0.16 14.29 15.75
CA LEU A 520 0.21 13.22 14.83
C LEU A 520 0.31 11.85 15.54
N ASN A 521 0.82 11.82 16.77
CA ASN A 521 1.02 10.60 17.55
C ASN A 521 -0.31 10.06 18.10
N THR A 522 -1.12 10.93 18.70
CA THR A 522 -2.47 10.58 19.20
C THR A 522 -3.41 10.17 18.07
N MET A 523 -3.27 10.77 16.88
CA MET A 523 -3.95 10.32 15.67
C MET A 523 -3.49 8.90 15.26
N MET A 524 -2.18 8.64 15.23
CA MET A 524 -1.65 7.30 14.93
C MET A 524 -2.13 6.27 15.96
N ASN A 525 -2.12 6.62 17.26
CA ASN A 525 -2.61 5.77 18.35
C ASN A 525 -4.10 5.45 18.19
N LEU A 526 -4.93 6.43 17.80
CA LEU A 526 -6.34 6.19 17.51
C LEU A 526 -6.51 5.25 16.32
N MET A 527 -5.78 5.49 15.22
CA MET A 527 -5.80 4.61 14.05
C MET A 527 -5.32 3.19 14.42
N ARG A 528 -4.43 3.03 15.39
CA ARG A 528 -3.95 1.70 15.83
C ARG A 528 -4.71 1.14 17.03
N SER A 529 -5.77 1.82 17.51
CA SER A 529 -6.47 1.44 18.73
C SER A 529 -7.21 0.10 18.58
N ASN A 530 -6.96 -0.80 19.53
CA ASN A 530 -7.69 -2.05 19.66
C ASN A 530 -7.64 -2.51 21.12
N SER A 531 -8.77 -2.31 21.79
CA SER A 531 -8.99 -2.66 23.19
C SER A 531 -10.14 -3.66 23.28
N TYR A 532 -10.12 -4.70 22.45
CA TYR A 532 -11.29 -5.51 22.17
C TYR A 532 -11.88 -6.25 23.37
N LYS A 533 -11.08 -6.48 24.43
CA LYS A 533 -11.55 -7.13 25.66
C LYS A 533 -12.32 -6.15 26.54
N LYS A 534 -11.94 -4.86 26.53
CA LYS A 534 -12.52 -3.83 27.39
C LYS A 534 -13.55 -2.95 26.68
N ASP A 535 -13.41 -2.74 25.37
CA ASP A 535 -14.28 -1.88 24.59
C ASP A 535 -15.63 -2.57 24.34
N PRO A 536 -16.75 -2.05 24.87
CA PRO A 536 -18.06 -2.65 24.67
C PRO A 536 -18.50 -2.69 23.21
N PHE A 537 -17.95 -1.83 22.35
CA PHE A 537 -18.26 -1.83 20.92
C PHE A 537 -17.50 -2.90 20.13
N SER A 538 -16.42 -3.44 20.68
CA SER A 538 -15.66 -4.51 20.05
C SER A 538 -16.27 -5.89 20.28
N LEU A 539 -17.25 -6.03 21.17
CA LEU A 539 -18.02 -7.27 21.37
C LEU A 539 -17.15 -8.50 21.70
N GLY A 540 -15.99 -8.28 22.33
CA GLY A 540 -15.00 -9.33 22.59
C GLY A 540 -14.29 -9.86 21.34
N ASN A 541 -14.47 -9.23 20.17
CA ASN A 541 -13.88 -9.63 18.89
C ASN A 541 -12.77 -8.63 18.48
N PRO A 542 -11.50 -9.09 18.34
CA PRO A 542 -10.37 -8.24 17.97
C PRO A 542 -10.45 -7.70 16.54
N GLY A 543 -11.33 -8.24 15.70
CA GLY A 543 -11.68 -7.66 14.40
C GLY A 543 -12.60 -6.43 14.47
N CYS A 544 -13.30 -6.20 15.57
CA CYS A 544 -14.27 -5.11 15.74
C CYS A 544 -13.60 -3.87 16.38
N ALA A 545 -12.44 -3.47 15.87
CA ALA A 545 -11.66 -2.34 16.36
C ALA A 545 -11.06 -1.55 15.20
N ILE A 546 -10.62 -0.30 15.44
CA ILE A 546 -10.00 0.51 14.39
C ILE A 546 -8.70 -0.16 13.91
N GLY A 547 -7.86 -0.63 14.84
CA GLY A 547 -6.70 -1.48 14.59
C GLY A 547 -7.07 -2.96 14.57
N ALA A 548 -7.97 -3.39 13.68
CA ALA A 548 -8.48 -4.77 13.66
C ALA A 548 -7.38 -5.85 13.59
N ARG A 549 -7.51 -6.89 14.43
CA ARG A 549 -6.64 -8.07 14.50
C ARG A 549 -7.46 -9.35 14.36
N GLY A 550 -7.50 -9.95 13.18
CA GLY A 550 -8.23 -11.19 12.95
C GLY A 550 -7.46 -12.44 13.37
N ASP A 551 -6.16 -12.35 13.61
CA ASP A 551 -5.28 -13.48 13.93
C ASP A 551 -5.36 -13.91 15.39
N ILE A 552 -5.92 -13.07 16.26
CA ILE A 552 -6.03 -13.36 17.69
C ILE A 552 -7.24 -14.28 17.93
N PRO A 553 -7.03 -15.52 18.44
CA PRO A 553 -8.13 -16.42 18.71
C PRO A 553 -8.96 -15.95 19.91
N THR A 554 -10.28 -16.04 19.79
CA THR A 554 -11.21 -15.76 20.89
C THR A 554 -12.30 -16.83 20.97
N GLU A 555 -13.10 -16.82 22.04
CA GLU A 555 -14.28 -17.68 22.14
C GLU A 555 -15.36 -17.32 21.12
N VAL A 556 -15.41 -16.03 20.74
CA VAL A 556 -16.47 -15.47 19.89
C VAL A 556 -16.12 -15.46 18.42
N SER A 557 -14.85 -15.48 18.01
CA SER A 557 -14.44 -15.37 16.60
C SER A 557 -13.38 -16.38 16.19
N HIS A 558 -13.45 -16.78 14.92
CA HIS A 558 -12.39 -17.57 14.29
C HIS A 558 -11.17 -16.72 13.99
N SER A 559 -9.99 -17.31 14.24
CA SER A 559 -8.70 -16.66 13.99
C SER A 559 -8.23 -16.93 12.55
N PHE A 560 -7.84 -15.86 11.87
CA PHE A 560 -7.32 -15.84 10.50
C PHE A 560 -6.26 -14.74 10.37
N PRO A 561 -5.19 -14.91 9.58
CA PRO A 561 -4.11 -13.93 9.47
C PRO A 561 -4.53 -12.77 8.55
N VAL A 562 -5.51 -11.99 9.00
CA VAL A 562 -6.13 -10.86 8.33
C VAL A 562 -6.38 -9.75 9.36
N GLY A 563 -6.37 -8.49 8.93
CA GLY A 563 -6.60 -7.36 9.81
C GLY A 563 -5.98 -6.10 9.22
N VAL A 564 -5.83 -5.08 10.05
CA VAL A 564 -5.04 -3.90 9.69
C VAL A 564 -3.58 -4.32 9.48
N ILE A 565 -2.98 -3.94 8.36
CA ILE A 565 -1.61 -4.30 7.96
C ILE A 565 -0.69 -3.08 7.81
N ASP A 566 -1.25 -1.88 7.96
CA ASP A 566 -0.52 -0.63 8.15
C ASP A 566 -1.43 0.44 8.76
N SER A 567 -0.81 1.52 9.19
CA SER A 567 -1.48 2.80 9.44
C SER A 567 -0.64 3.93 8.86
N LYS A 568 -1.24 4.84 8.10
CA LYS A 568 -0.60 6.08 7.61
C LYS A 568 -1.35 7.28 8.15
N VAL A 569 -0.62 8.30 8.58
CA VAL A 569 -1.20 9.56 9.06
C VAL A 569 -0.46 10.72 8.41
N PHE A 570 -1.22 11.63 7.84
CA PHE A 570 -0.74 12.92 7.36
C PHE A 570 -1.31 14.04 8.22
N SER A 571 -0.49 15.04 8.56
CA SER A 571 -0.93 16.27 9.21
C SER A 571 -0.56 17.49 8.36
N VAL A 572 -1.42 18.50 8.37
CA VAL A 572 -1.11 19.82 7.80
C VAL A 572 -1.62 20.93 8.71
N VAL A 573 -0.77 21.92 8.94
CA VAL A 573 -1.11 23.14 9.66
C VAL A 573 -1.37 24.28 8.68
N SER A 574 -2.37 25.06 9.04
CA SER A 574 -2.72 26.32 8.40
C SER A 574 -1.57 27.34 8.33
N SER A 575 -1.50 28.06 7.21
CA SER A 575 -0.50 29.12 6.96
C SER A 575 -0.57 30.34 7.90
N ASN A 576 -1.67 30.55 8.63
CA ASN A 576 -1.83 31.74 9.48
C ASN A 576 -1.27 31.60 10.91
N ARG A 577 -0.77 30.42 11.28
CA ARG A 577 -0.20 30.16 12.63
C ARG A 577 1.29 29.81 12.66
N THR A 578 1.95 29.73 11.51
CA THR A 578 3.41 29.59 11.46
C THR A 578 4.06 30.95 11.68
N ASN A 579 4.48 31.25 12.91
CA ASN A 579 5.28 32.44 13.26
C ASN A 579 6.75 32.35 12.77
N THR A 580 7.09 31.32 12.00
CA THR A 580 8.43 31.08 11.47
C THR A 580 8.54 31.53 10.02
N THR A 581 9.69 32.08 9.65
CA THR A 581 10.08 32.40 8.26
C THR A 581 10.27 31.15 7.38
N SER A 582 10.20 29.95 7.98
CA SER A 582 10.11 28.65 7.31
C SER A 582 8.63 28.23 7.17
N GLY A 583 8.23 27.82 5.97
CA GLY A 583 6.85 27.60 5.50
C GLY A 583 6.00 26.59 6.29
N ALA A 584 4.81 26.29 5.74
CA ALA A 584 3.82 25.44 6.41
C ALA A 584 4.38 24.09 6.88
N HIS A 585 3.99 23.66 8.08
CA HIS A 585 4.37 22.37 8.66
C HIS A 585 3.38 21.30 8.18
N TRP A 586 3.86 20.33 7.41
CA TRP A 586 3.15 19.07 7.16
C TRP A 586 4.05 17.91 7.53
N GLU A 587 3.44 16.83 7.98
CA GLU A 587 4.13 15.64 8.46
C GLU A 587 3.41 14.39 7.96
N PHE A 588 4.18 13.34 7.73
CA PHE A 588 3.69 12.03 7.34
C PHE A 588 4.35 10.97 8.21
N LEU A 589 3.53 10.11 8.82
CA LEU A 589 3.97 8.90 9.52
C LEU A 589 3.31 7.68 8.91
N ALA A 590 4.06 6.58 8.84
CA ALA A 590 3.56 5.27 8.47
C ALA A 590 4.08 4.20 9.43
N VAL A 591 3.22 3.29 9.86
CA VAL A 591 3.57 2.10 10.65
C VAL A 591 3.18 0.86 9.84
N ALA A 592 4.13 -0.06 9.65
CA ALA A 592 3.88 -1.33 8.98
C ALA A 592 3.38 -2.40 9.95
N GLY A 593 2.59 -3.33 9.44
CA GLY A 593 2.17 -4.53 10.14
C GLY A 593 0.97 -4.35 11.09
N PRO A 594 0.53 -5.48 11.67
CA PRO A 594 -0.66 -5.52 12.51
C PRO A 594 -0.53 -4.67 13.77
N THR A 595 -1.65 -4.14 14.25
CA THR A 595 -1.62 -3.34 15.46
C THR A 595 -1.12 -4.15 16.65
N HIS A 596 -0.34 -3.50 17.51
CA HIS A 596 0.15 -4.03 18.77
C HIS A 596 0.26 -2.85 19.74
N SER A 597 0.28 -3.15 21.04
CA SER A 597 0.35 -2.12 22.07
C SER A 597 1.75 -1.49 22.08
N PHE A 598 1.91 -0.33 21.44
CA PHE A 598 3.14 0.47 21.54
C PHE A 598 3.26 1.09 22.94
N TYR A 599 4.42 0.92 23.57
CA TYR A 599 4.83 1.65 24.76
C TYR A 599 5.68 2.86 24.31
N HIS A 600 5.13 4.07 24.38
CA HIS A 600 5.94 5.26 24.54
C HIS A 600 5.40 6.08 25.71
N TYR A 601 6.08 5.94 26.84
CA TYR A 601 5.97 6.85 27.98
C TYR A 601 6.69 8.15 27.60
N ASN A 602 5.99 9.28 27.64
CA ASN A 602 6.65 10.58 27.71
C ASN A 602 7.35 10.69 29.07
N THR A 603 8.67 10.75 29.11
CA THR A 603 9.41 11.34 30.25
C THR A 603 9.42 12.86 30.04
N THR A 604 8.40 13.57 30.54
CA THR A 604 8.36 14.33 31.82
C THR A 604 9.16 15.63 31.75
N GLU A 605 8.55 16.78 31.99
CA GLU A 605 8.47 17.35 33.34
C GLU A 605 9.85 17.35 34.03
N ASN A 606 10.32 18.59 34.25
CA ASN A 606 11.54 18.95 34.97
C ASN A 606 11.68 18.19 36.30
N GLU A 607 12.50 17.15 36.34
CA GLU A 607 13.27 16.83 37.54
C GLU A 607 14.72 16.57 37.14
N ASN A 608 15.60 17.44 37.65
CA ASN A 608 17.05 17.35 37.54
C ASN A 608 17.53 16.04 38.17
N LEU A 609 18.06 15.12 37.37
CA LEU A 609 18.93 14.05 37.86
C LEU A 609 20.08 13.85 36.86
N ASP A 610 21.27 14.21 37.30
CA ASP A 610 22.54 13.99 36.63
C ASP A 610 22.76 12.48 36.38
N VAL A 611 22.92 12.06 35.12
CA VAL A 611 23.45 10.73 34.79
C VAL A 611 24.39 10.82 33.58
N GLU A 612 25.60 10.31 33.80
CA GLU A 612 26.70 10.19 32.84
C GLU A 612 26.34 9.31 31.63
N VAL A 613 26.87 9.69 30.47
CA VAL A 613 26.73 8.97 29.21
C VAL A 613 27.68 7.76 29.22
N GLU A 614 27.13 6.55 29.35
CA GLU A 614 27.78 5.33 28.89
C GLU A 614 26.92 4.61 27.84
N SER A 615 27.59 4.21 26.77
CA SER A 615 27.09 3.46 25.63
C SER A 615 26.36 2.16 26.02
N GLY A 616 25.07 2.06 25.70
CA GLY A 616 24.31 0.81 25.80
C GLY A 616 22.83 0.99 25.53
N ASN A 617 22.26 0.10 24.70
CA ASN A 617 20.84 -0.03 24.36
C ASN A 617 19.88 0.31 25.52
N ALA A 618 19.10 1.38 25.39
CA ALA A 618 17.96 1.62 26.27
C ALA A 618 16.68 0.99 25.66
N THR A 619 16.54 -0.33 25.80
CA THR A 619 15.23 -0.99 25.68
C THR A 619 14.62 -1.07 27.09
N VAL A 620 13.78 -0.10 27.44
CA VAL A 620 12.95 -0.23 28.65
C VAL A 620 11.73 -1.08 28.28
N ARG A 621 11.79 -2.38 28.61
CA ARG A 621 10.66 -3.31 28.50
C ARG A 621 9.58 -2.92 29.52
N PRO A 622 8.28 -2.98 29.17
CA PRO A 622 7.23 -2.85 30.17
C PRO A 622 7.20 -4.04 31.12
N GLU A 623 7.11 -3.76 32.42
CA GLU A 623 6.89 -4.75 33.49
C GLU A 623 5.43 -5.20 33.63
N ASP A 624 4.50 -4.77 32.76
CA ASP A 624 3.08 -5.14 32.90
C ASP A 624 2.54 -5.96 31.72
N GLU A 625 3.00 -7.22 31.63
CA GLU A 625 2.23 -8.31 30.97
C GLU A 625 0.91 -8.62 31.72
N THR A 626 0.55 -7.86 32.76
CA THR A 626 -0.68 -8.03 33.56
C THR A 626 -1.88 -7.22 33.05
N ASP A 627 -1.71 -6.32 32.08
CA ASP A 627 -2.85 -5.70 31.41
C ASP A 627 -3.55 -6.71 30.50
N ASP A 628 -4.77 -7.09 30.88
CA ASP A 628 -5.62 -8.01 30.12
C ASP A 628 -5.75 -7.61 28.64
N ASP A 629 -5.69 -6.33 28.26
CA ASP A 629 -5.90 -5.88 26.87
C ASP A 629 -4.61 -5.65 26.06
N PHE A 630 -3.45 -6.06 26.60
CA PHE A 630 -2.17 -5.92 25.90
C PHE A 630 -2.14 -6.76 24.61
N LEU A 631 -1.84 -6.11 23.48
CA LEU A 631 -1.73 -6.76 22.17
C LEU A 631 -0.27 -7.01 21.81
N LYS A 632 0.12 -8.28 21.81
CA LYS A 632 1.46 -8.72 21.37
C LYS A 632 1.67 -8.45 19.86
N PRO A 633 2.90 -8.09 19.45
CA PRO A 633 3.29 -8.09 18.05
C PRO A 633 2.97 -9.41 17.36
N PHE A 634 2.54 -9.35 16.11
CA PHE A 634 2.29 -10.55 15.33
C PHE A 634 3.61 -11.26 15.02
N ASN A 635 3.63 -12.59 15.13
CA ASN A 635 4.82 -13.40 14.87
C ASN A 635 4.46 -14.61 13.99
N TRP A 636 4.99 -14.68 12.76
CA TRP A 636 4.75 -15.78 11.84
C TRP A 636 5.14 -17.13 12.45
N ALA A 637 6.42 -17.27 12.85
CA ALA A 637 7.00 -18.51 13.36
C ALA A 637 6.31 -19.04 14.63
N LYS A 638 5.80 -18.17 15.49
CA LYS A 638 5.10 -18.53 16.74
C LYS A 638 3.58 -18.61 16.59
N SER A 639 3.04 -18.25 15.43
CA SER A 639 1.59 -18.34 15.17
C SER A 639 1.19 -19.70 14.61
N VAL A 640 -0.10 -20.00 14.69
CA VAL A 640 -0.71 -21.14 13.98
C VAL A 640 -0.68 -20.97 12.44
N PHE A 641 -0.19 -19.83 11.95
CA PHE A 641 -0.11 -19.47 10.54
C PHE A 641 1.32 -19.59 9.97
N ALA A 642 2.27 -20.20 10.69
CA ALA A 642 3.63 -20.39 10.21
C ALA A 642 3.73 -21.12 8.85
N GLY A 643 2.73 -21.92 8.47
CA GLY A 643 2.67 -22.59 7.16
C GLY A 643 2.15 -21.75 6.00
N PHE A 644 1.73 -20.51 6.21
CA PHE A 644 1.26 -19.61 5.14
C PHE A 644 2.44 -19.08 4.32
N PRO A 645 2.27 -18.70 3.05
CA PRO A 645 3.35 -18.10 2.28
C PRO A 645 3.65 -16.68 2.78
N HIS A 646 4.89 -16.43 3.19
CA HIS A 646 5.36 -15.14 3.71
C HIS A 646 6.83 -14.90 3.34
N ASN A 647 7.21 -15.20 2.09
CA ASN A 647 8.56 -14.99 1.60
C ASN A 647 8.96 -13.52 1.72
N GLY A 648 10.16 -13.25 2.23
CA GLY A 648 10.68 -11.90 2.44
C GLY A 648 10.02 -11.14 3.60
N HIS A 649 9.14 -11.77 4.38
CA HIS A 649 8.58 -11.15 5.56
C HIS A 649 9.53 -11.34 6.76
N PRO A 650 9.64 -10.33 7.63
CA PRO A 650 10.17 -10.52 8.98
C PRO A 650 9.25 -11.46 9.76
N ASP A 651 9.83 -12.28 10.63
CA ASP A 651 9.05 -13.19 11.48
C ASP A 651 8.21 -12.40 12.48
N VAL A 652 8.77 -11.35 13.08
CA VAL A 652 8.12 -10.50 14.09
C VAL A 652 7.77 -9.15 13.46
N TRP A 653 6.52 -8.73 13.61
CA TRP A 653 6.01 -7.45 13.12
C TRP A 653 5.86 -6.46 14.29
N ASP A 654 7.00 -5.95 14.74
CA ASP A 654 7.17 -5.01 15.86
C ASP A 654 7.98 -3.81 15.38
N PHE A 655 7.32 -2.95 14.59
CA PHE A 655 7.96 -1.85 13.86
C PHE A 655 7.43 -0.50 14.32
N ASP A 656 8.34 0.42 14.64
CA ASP A 656 8.00 1.82 14.91
C ASP A 656 7.53 2.59 13.66
N SER A 657 7.03 3.80 13.87
CA SER A 657 6.64 4.67 12.76
C SER A 657 7.85 5.17 11.99
N VAL A 658 7.77 5.14 10.66
CA VAL A 658 8.70 5.86 9.77
C VAL A 658 8.09 7.17 9.30
N SER A 659 8.94 8.18 9.12
CA SER A 659 8.61 9.44 8.47
C SER A 659 9.19 9.48 7.06
N LEU A 660 8.47 10.12 6.12
CA LEU A 660 9.02 10.44 4.80
C LEU A 660 9.20 11.95 4.66
N PRO A 661 10.34 12.41 4.11
CA PRO A 661 10.42 13.77 3.59
C PRO A 661 9.50 13.87 2.35
N LEU A 662 8.37 14.57 2.49
CA LEU A 662 7.35 14.72 1.45
C LEU A 662 7.71 15.75 0.39
#